data_AF-A0A5C4JLR4-F1
#
_entry.id   AF-A0A5C4JLR4-F1
#
_cell.length_a   1.000
_cell.length_b   1.000
_cell.length_c   1.000
_cell.angle_alpha   90.00
_cell.angle_beta   90.00
_cell.angle_gamma   90.00
#
_symmetry.space_group_name_H-M   'P 1'
#
loop_
_entity.id
_entity.type
_entity.pdbx_description
1 polymer ?
#
loop_
_entity_poly.entity_id
_entity_poly.type
_entity_poly.pdbx_seq_one_letter_code
_entity_poly.pdbx_strand_id
1 'polypeptide(L)'
;MNAPPNSQGEHNATFNAHDNAKIGGQFAYMYGDVHIYDVGESAPPEERFGKALNLLDGAMPRRAEQLIREAVEAGYRSHKVAYYWALAVLSGRSFDHLDNPEFESLRHASALVNPDSPDEWVEALNVITRFVNCLLQQERVGMMNEQEYELSLRLHDALPEARREELRRHLEFIMTGALQDRLEATYAAKIREYRMAGDRENRAVKFFTPVPHPPIPRGSTEPEITTGARTGAAIGAAIAGLSLLIAFFVVIPVAPLTALLFAAGVGGGGYLLATRGVEWLVIQGRIAADNGRHGEYPQVPTAYAPAKPQESDDDDDHEWGESDKADREHRRFLRRRDAFRSVVAPFVDICFEMENPDGANNRKNWWEATEGLRRALADDIRHRYTDPDLMINELDWLITWHAKRAKERWEKGKLREHREDLYAASPGGLAGLGRFALGFGLLCGVIGLFRADIGFGLLLILLTGAGAAIGFGSGYRVRLVKQRIHHAEAEWVAAEEAEERAAYEASQAELADRPTDAEIARWLDHDKFYIKNLAMNTCGLANRDIVAHAILTEYRAPCMKARVVFGPPRYSRYRVIVFLLTEAGVRQISMDLDFLTGTVSNQQRNNFRYDAIASARVVEVGVRFDAGRRSVILMEEADDAKKGKDVDSLISSQAFRLSLMGGPPIEIVVEHFDEGFLDRLRENIDSLFELALDNSGVRGALRVLESVAAEGREWLGQERKRRTRRMFDFKRQIDRRQELPWDTGDDDGSAGMPALT
;
A
#
# COMPACT_ATOMS: atom_id res chain seq x y z
N MET A 1 -40.38 -3.26 -47.72
CA MET A 1 -39.12 -3.43 -48.49
C MET A 1 -37.98 -2.86 -47.67
N ASN A 2 -37.29 -3.77 -46.98
CA ASN A 2 -35.88 -3.81 -46.58
C ASN A 2 -35.14 -2.49 -46.34
N ALA A 3 -34.92 -2.19 -45.06
CA ALA A 3 -33.74 -1.46 -44.60
C ALA A 3 -32.55 -2.45 -44.46
N PRO A 4 -31.35 -2.13 -44.97
CA PRO A 4 -30.13 -2.90 -44.74
C PRO A 4 -29.30 -2.34 -43.54
N PRO A 5 -28.27 -3.07 -43.08
CA PRO A 5 -27.96 -3.23 -41.65
C PRO A 5 -26.82 -2.36 -41.10
N ASN A 6 -26.79 -2.31 -39.76
CA ASN A 6 -25.72 -1.83 -38.87
C ASN A 6 -24.30 -2.06 -39.41
N SER A 7 -23.54 -0.96 -39.54
CA SER A 7 -22.08 -0.97 -39.48
C SER A 7 -21.65 -0.58 -38.05
N GLN A 8 -20.87 -1.46 -37.43
CA GLN A 8 -20.17 -1.25 -36.17
C GLN A 8 -19.34 0.04 -36.21
N GLY A 9 -19.64 0.98 -35.31
CA GLY A 9 -18.78 2.12 -35.04
C GLY A 9 -17.78 1.75 -33.95
N GLU A 10 -16.51 1.72 -34.32
CA GLU A 10 -15.37 1.66 -33.41
C GLU A 10 -15.50 2.77 -32.34
N HIS A 11 -15.74 2.36 -31.09
CA HIS A 11 -15.62 3.26 -29.95
C HIS A 11 -14.12 3.44 -29.63
N ASN A 12 -13.48 4.37 -30.34
CA ASN A 12 -12.24 4.97 -29.90
C ASN A 12 -12.52 5.79 -28.62
N ALA A 13 -12.31 5.18 -27.46
CA ALA A 13 -12.23 5.87 -26.20
C ALA A 13 -10.96 6.72 -26.21
N THR A 14 -11.12 8.01 -26.49
CA THR A 14 -10.09 9.02 -26.32
C THR A 14 -9.86 9.24 -24.82
N PHE A 15 -8.80 8.59 -24.30
CA PHE A 15 -8.27 8.82 -22.96
C PHE A 15 -7.60 10.19 -22.91
N ASN A 16 -8.32 11.20 -22.42
CA ASN A 16 -7.77 12.53 -22.20
C ASN A 16 -7.13 12.61 -20.81
N ALA A 17 -5.81 12.82 -20.82
CA ALA A 17 -4.92 12.97 -19.69
C ALA A 17 -5.01 14.37 -19.07
N HIS A 18 -5.73 14.49 -17.95
CA HIS A 18 -5.61 15.53 -16.92
C HIS A 18 -6.12 14.92 -15.61
N ASP A 19 -5.33 14.03 -14.99
CA ASP A 19 -5.56 13.52 -13.63
C ASP A 19 -4.37 12.64 -13.23
N ASN A 20 -3.32 13.23 -12.65
CA ASN A 20 -2.22 12.49 -11.99
C ASN A 20 -2.66 11.78 -10.69
N ALA A 21 -3.91 11.32 -10.61
CA ALA A 21 -4.54 10.77 -9.40
C ALA A 21 -5.23 9.41 -9.60
N LYS A 22 -5.04 8.74 -10.76
CA LYS A 22 -5.89 7.60 -11.13
C LYS A 22 -5.44 6.21 -10.65
N ILE A 23 -4.27 6.06 -10.01
CA ILE A 23 -3.83 4.74 -9.49
C ILE A 23 -3.54 4.71 -8.00
N GLY A 24 -3.10 5.82 -7.40
CA GLY A 24 -3.05 5.94 -5.93
C GLY A 24 -4.44 5.84 -5.26
N GLY A 25 -5.53 5.89 -6.04
CA GLY A 25 -6.91 5.87 -5.55
C GLY A 25 -7.56 4.49 -5.39
N GLN A 26 -6.95 3.40 -5.87
CA GLN A 26 -7.61 2.08 -5.92
C GLN A 26 -6.92 0.97 -5.13
N PHE A 27 -5.68 1.15 -4.66
CA PHE A 27 -4.97 0.10 -3.94
C PHE A 27 -4.84 0.48 -2.46
N ALA A 28 -5.50 -0.31 -1.61
CA ALA A 28 -5.44 -0.19 -0.17
C ALA A 28 -4.29 -1.07 0.36
N TYR A 29 -3.45 -0.55 1.24
CA TYR A 29 -2.28 -1.27 1.76
C TYR A 29 -2.38 -1.61 3.25
N MET A 30 -1.95 -2.82 3.62
CA MET A 30 -1.95 -3.32 4.99
C MET A 30 -0.52 -3.63 5.46
N TYR A 31 -0.12 -3.11 6.62
CA TYR A 31 1.20 -3.36 7.21
C TYR A 31 1.21 -4.66 8.03
N GLY A 32 1.52 -5.80 7.40
CA GLY A 32 1.50 -7.15 7.98
C GLY A 32 2.46 -7.44 9.14
N ASP A 33 3.64 -6.82 9.13
CA ASP A 33 4.73 -7.10 10.09
C ASP A 33 4.79 -6.12 11.28
N VAL A 34 3.88 -5.14 11.31
CA VAL A 34 3.88 -4.09 12.32
C VAL A 34 2.86 -4.44 13.41
N HIS A 35 3.29 -5.22 14.41
CA HIS A 35 2.47 -5.68 15.53
C HIS A 35 2.24 -4.58 16.58
N ILE A 36 1.72 -3.41 16.22
CA ILE A 36 1.52 -2.30 17.18
C ILE A 36 0.33 -2.56 18.12
N TYR A 37 -0.74 -3.16 17.58
CA TYR A 37 -2.03 -3.34 18.26
C TYR A 37 -2.38 -4.79 18.58
N ASP A 38 -1.56 -5.73 18.08
CA ASP A 38 -1.73 -7.16 18.30
C ASP A 38 -1.49 -7.52 19.77
N VAL A 39 -2.40 -8.29 20.35
CA VAL A 39 -2.34 -8.78 21.73
C VAL A 39 -2.57 -10.28 21.71
N GLY A 40 -1.51 -11.05 21.97
CA GLY A 40 -1.64 -12.49 22.15
C GLY A 40 -2.53 -12.84 23.34
N GLU A 41 -3.32 -13.92 23.24
CA GLU A 41 -4.25 -14.35 24.31
C GLU A 41 -3.53 -14.55 25.66
N SER A 42 -2.26 -14.97 25.64
CA SER A 42 -1.42 -15.21 26.81
C SER A 42 -0.44 -14.06 27.15
N ALA A 43 -0.60 -12.88 26.53
CA ALA A 43 0.30 -11.74 26.75
C ALA A 43 0.38 -11.33 28.25
N PRO A 44 1.56 -10.97 28.77
CA PRO A 44 1.71 -10.50 30.13
C PRO A 44 0.96 -9.18 30.36
N PRO A 45 0.53 -8.89 31.60
CA PRO A 45 -0.28 -7.69 31.91
C PRO A 45 0.39 -6.36 31.52
N GLU A 46 1.72 -6.27 31.63
CA GLU A 46 2.49 -5.09 31.23
C GLU A 46 2.43 -4.85 29.72
N GLU A 47 2.54 -5.91 28.92
CA GLU A 47 2.43 -5.83 27.45
C GLU A 47 1.02 -5.40 27.04
N ARG A 48 -0.02 -5.98 27.66
CA ARG A 48 -1.42 -5.57 27.42
C ARG A 48 -1.63 -4.08 27.68
N PHE A 49 -1.09 -3.57 28.78
CA PHE A 49 -1.15 -2.15 29.08
C PHE A 49 -0.41 -1.32 28.03
N GLY A 50 0.79 -1.72 27.61
CA GLY A 50 1.54 -1.05 26.54
C GLY A 50 0.75 -0.97 25.23
N LYS A 51 0.10 -2.07 24.82
CA LYS A 51 -0.77 -2.10 23.63
C LYS A 51 -2.01 -1.23 23.80
N ALA A 52 -2.57 -1.14 25.00
CA ALA A 52 -3.67 -0.25 25.30
C ALA A 52 -3.31 1.23 25.13
N LEU A 53 -2.09 1.63 25.50
CA LEU A 53 -1.59 2.98 25.23
C LEU A 53 -1.51 3.26 23.74
N ASN A 54 -0.94 2.33 22.96
CA ASN A 54 -0.90 2.45 21.50
C ASN A 54 -2.31 2.64 20.93
N LEU A 55 -3.29 1.84 21.39
CA LEU A 55 -4.68 1.93 20.94
C LEU A 55 -5.29 3.30 21.27
N LEU A 56 -5.04 3.83 22.47
CA LEU A 56 -5.52 5.15 22.85
C LEU A 56 -4.91 6.24 21.97
N ASP A 57 -3.60 6.15 21.70
CA ASP A 57 -2.89 7.05 20.79
C ASP A 57 -3.40 6.95 19.35
N GLY A 58 -3.80 5.76 18.91
CA GLY A 58 -4.43 5.47 17.62
C GLY A 58 -5.92 5.88 17.51
N ALA A 59 -6.47 6.56 18.53
CA ALA A 59 -7.88 6.96 18.63
C ALA A 59 -8.89 5.80 18.79
N MET A 60 -8.50 4.73 19.50
CA MET A 60 -9.34 3.54 19.78
C MET A 60 -9.60 3.37 21.30
N PRO A 61 -10.30 4.31 21.96
CA PRO A 61 -10.40 4.36 23.41
C PRO A 61 -11.19 3.22 24.03
N ARG A 62 -12.18 2.65 23.33
CA ARG A 62 -13.03 1.57 23.85
C ARG A 62 -12.24 0.27 24.03
N ARG A 63 -11.44 -0.09 23.01
CA ARG A 63 -10.55 -1.25 23.06
C ARG A 63 -9.41 -1.03 24.05
N ALA A 64 -8.89 0.19 24.15
CA ALA A 64 -7.90 0.56 25.16
C ALA A 64 -8.46 0.40 26.59
N GLU A 65 -9.67 0.89 26.89
CA GLU A 65 -10.32 0.73 28.21
C GLU A 65 -10.44 -0.74 28.59
N GLN A 66 -10.85 -1.60 27.65
CA GLN A 66 -10.96 -3.04 27.88
C GLN A 66 -9.61 -3.66 28.27
N LEU A 67 -8.55 -3.39 27.49
CA LEU A 67 -7.23 -3.97 27.77
C LEU A 67 -6.60 -3.43 29.06
N ILE A 68 -6.84 -2.16 29.40
CA ILE A 68 -6.40 -1.59 30.68
C ILE A 68 -7.10 -2.31 31.84
N ARG A 69 -8.41 -2.52 31.75
CA ARG A 69 -9.17 -3.27 32.76
C ARG A 69 -8.63 -4.69 32.92
N GLU A 70 -8.40 -5.41 31.82
CA GLU A 70 -7.85 -6.77 31.83
C GLU A 70 -6.44 -6.81 32.46
N ALA A 71 -5.59 -5.80 32.19
CA ALA A 71 -4.28 -5.69 32.81
C ALA A 71 -4.36 -5.45 34.33
N VAL A 72 -5.29 -4.59 34.78
CA VAL A 72 -5.52 -4.31 36.21
C VAL A 72 -6.08 -5.54 36.94
N GLU A 73 -7.01 -6.27 36.32
CA GLU A 73 -7.57 -7.52 36.85
C GLU A 73 -6.49 -8.60 36.99
N ALA A 74 -5.52 -8.63 36.07
CA ALA A 74 -4.35 -9.50 36.15
C ALA A 74 -3.26 -9.00 37.12
N GLY A 75 -3.51 -7.90 37.85
CA GLY A 75 -2.66 -7.42 38.94
C GLY A 75 -1.66 -6.30 38.58
N TYR A 76 -1.67 -5.79 37.34
CA TYR A 76 -0.79 -4.69 36.95
C TYR A 76 -1.34 -3.34 37.41
N ARG A 77 -0.69 -2.73 38.40
CA ARG A 77 -1.17 -1.51 39.07
C ARG A 77 -0.05 -0.47 39.18
N SER A 78 -0.31 0.75 38.73
CA SER A 78 0.58 1.91 38.88
C SER A 78 -0.20 3.22 38.72
N HIS A 79 0.38 4.36 39.13
CA HIS A 79 -0.22 5.68 38.91
C HIS A 79 -0.44 5.99 37.43
N LYS A 80 0.49 5.54 36.57
CA LYS A 80 0.37 5.63 35.12
C LYS A 80 -0.86 4.87 34.59
N VAL A 81 -1.11 3.66 35.11
CA VAL A 81 -2.31 2.87 34.75
C VAL A 81 -3.58 3.59 35.18
N ALA A 82 -3.63 4.16 36.38
CA ALA A 82 -4.78 4.94 36.87
C ALA A 82 -5.13 6.11 35.94
N TYR A 83 -4.12 6.90 35.58
CA TYR A 83 -4.29 8.05 34.69
C TYR A 83 -4.81 7.66 33.31
N TYR A 84 -4.17 6.69 32.64
CA TYR A 84 -4.60 6.27 31.29
C TYR A 84 -5.92 5.51 31.29
N TRP A 85 -6.27 4.83 32.39
CA TRP A 85 -7.60 4.24 32.53
C TRP A 85 -8.68 5.32 32.55
N ALA A 86 -8.47 6.39 33.33
CA ALA A 86 -9.38 7.52 33.34
C ALA A 86 -9.51 8.17 31.96
N LEU A 87 -8.40 8.39 31.24
CA LEU A 87 -8.45 8.89 29.87
C LEU A 87 -9.24 7.97 28.92
N ALA A 88 -8.99 6.66 28.97
CA ALA A 88 -9.68 5.70 28.10
C ALA A 88 -11.19 5.65 28.38
N VAL A 89 -11.60 5.73 29.65
CA VAL A 89 -13.01 5.82 30.05
C VAL A 89 -13.65 7.09 29.48
N LEU A 90 -12.98 8.23 29.61
CA LEU A 90 -13.54 9.53 29.26
C LEU A 90 -13.50 9.84 27.75
N SER A 91 -12.50 9.31 27.04
CA SER A 91 -12.25 9.60 25.64
C SER A 91 -13.44 9.28 24.72
N GLY A 92 -13.92 10.29 23.98
CA GLY A 92 -15.01 10.13 23.03
C GLY A 92 -16.41 10.02 23.67
N ARG A 93 -16.53 10.18 25.00
CA ARG A 93 -17.82 10.23 25.71
C ARG A 93 -18.14 11.67 26.07
N SER A 94 -19.39 12.07 25.91
CA SER A 94 -19.89 13.29 26.56
C SER A 94 -20.21 13.00 28.02
N PHE A 95 -20.35 14.04 28.83
CA PHE A 95 -20.77 13.87 30.23
C PHE A 95 -22.11 13.11 30.33
N ASP A 96 -23.04 13.36 29.41
CA ASP A 96 -24.34 12.66 29.33
C ASP A 96 -24.21 11.15 29.05
N HIS A 97 -23.03 10.67 28.66
CA HIS A 97 -22.74 9.27 28.34
C HIS A 97 -21.96 8.55 29.43
N LEU A 98 -21.69 9.20 30.57
CA LEU A 98 -21.07 8.58 31.74
C LEU A 98 -22.16 8.01 32.65
N ASP A 99 -22.38 6.70 32.58
CA ASP A 99 -23.33 6.01 33.45
C ASP A 99 -22.60 5.40 34.66
N ASN A 100 -23.34 4.66 35.49
CA ASN A 100 -22.80 3.99 36.68
C ASN A 100 -21.52 3.17 36.43
N PRO A 101 -21.43 2.31 35.40
CA PRO A 101 -20.23 1.50 35.18
C PRO A 101 -19.01 2.37 34.83
N GLU A 102 -19.18 3.45 34.07
CA GLU A 102 -18.08 4.38 33.79
C GLU A 102 -17.59 5.09 35.06
N PHE A 103 -18.50 5.55 35.92
CA PHE A 103 -18.12 6.16 37.20
C PHE A 103 -17.49 5.14 38.17
N GLU A 104 -17.87 3.87 38.10
CA GLU A 104 -17.18 2.81 38.84
C GLU A 104 -15.77 2.58 38.30
N SER A 105 -15.58 2.52 36.97
CA SER A 105 -14.25 2.45 36.36
C SER A 105 -13.37 3.63 36.78
N LEU A 106 -13.91 4.86 36.83
CA LEU A 106 -13.17 6.04 37.33
C LEU A 106 -12.81 5.91 38.82
N ARG A 107 -13.73 5.42 39.66
CA ARG A 107 -13.44 5.15 41.08
C ARG A 107 -12.35 4.09 41.26
N HIS A 108 -12.43 3.02 40.47
CA HIS A 108 -11.40 1.98 40.46
C HIS A 108 -10.04 2.54 40.03
N ALA A 109 -10.01 3.40 39.00
CA ALA A 109 -8.80 4.09 38.59
C ALA A 109 -8.22 4.96 39.72
N SER A 110 -9.03 5.81 40.35
CA SER A 110 -8.59 6.63 41.49
C SER A 110 -8.09 5.80 42.67
N ALA A 111 -8.70 4.64 42.95
CA ALA A 111 -8.28 3.75 44.04
C ALA A 111 -6.91 3.06 43.80
N LEU A 112 -6.35 3.15 42.59
CA LEU A 112 -5.00 2.63 42.28
C LEU A 112 -3.89 3.61 42.67
N VAL A 113 -4.24 4.86 43.02
CA VAL A 113 -3.26 5.90 43.34
C VAL A 113 -2.87 5.84 44.82
N ASN A 114 -1.58 5.95 45.09
CA ASN A 114 -1.07 6.21 46.43
C ASN A 114 -0.84 7.73 46.62
N PRO A 115 -1.62 8.39 47.47
CA PRO A 115 -1.48 9.83 47.72
C PRO A 115 -0.09 10.20 48.27
N ASP A 116 0.52 9.36 49.11
CA ASP A 116 1.76 9.67 49.83
C ASP A 116 3.01 9.82 48.93
N SER A 117 2.88 9.56 47.62
CA SER A 117 3.96 9.65 46.63
C SER A 117 3.46 10.30 45.33
N PRO A 118 3.20 11.62 45.34
CA PRO A 118 2.71 12.31 44.14
C PRO A 118 3.76 12.30 43.03
N ASP A 119 3.31 11.97 41.83
CA ASP A 119 4.09 12.04 40.59
C ASP A 119 3.29 12.80 39.51
N GLU A 120 3.89 12.95 38.32
CA GLU A 120 3.24 13.65 37.20
C GLU A 120 1.88 13.06 36.79
N TRP A 121 1.67 11.76 37.02
CA TRP A 121 0.44 11.04 36.66
C TRP A 121 -0.67 11.33 37.66
N VAL A 122 -0.30 11.38 38.95
CA VAL A 122 -1.21 11.78 40.03
C VAL A 122 -1.65 13.23 39.84
N GLU A 123 -0.73 14.14 39.53
CA GLU A 123 -1.07 15.54 39.24
C GLU A 123 -2.04 15.68 38.07
N ALA A 124 -1.78 14.96 36.96
CA ALA A 124 -2.64 14.99 35.78
C ALA A 124 -4.01 14.33 36.04
N LEU A 125 -4.06 13.23 36.80
CA LEU A 125 -5.30 12.59 37.21
C LEU A 125 -6.10 13.48 38.17
N ASN A 126 -5.44 14.23 39.04
CA ASN A 126 -6.07 15.21 39.91
C ASN A 126 -6.76 16.32 39.10
N VAL A 127 -6.14 16.77 38.00
CA VAL A 127 -6.78 17.72 37.07
C VAL A 127 -8.04 17.13 36.42
N ILE A 128 -7.99 15.87 35.93
CA ILE A 128 -9.17 15.17 35.40
C ILE A 128 -10.28 15.11 36.45
N THR A 129 -9.93 14.64 37.64
CA THR A 129 -10.85 14.42 38.75
C THR A 129 -11.51 15.73 39.18
N ARG A 130 -10.73 16.82 39.27
CA ARG A 130 -11.25 18.16 39.56
C ARG A 130 -12.18 18.67 38.46
N PHE A 131 -11.85 18.49 37.18
CA PHE A 131 -12.77 18.87 36.10
C PHE A 131 -14.09 18.10 36.16
N VAL A 132 -14.03 16.79 36.38
CA VAL A 132 -15.22 15.96 36.56
C VAL A 132 -16.02 16.42 37.79
N ASN A 133 -15.35 16.71 38.91
CA ASN A 133 -16.01 17.20 40.14
C ASN A 133 -16.63 18.60 39.95
N CYS A 134 -15.99 19.52 39.24
CA CYS A 134 -16.56 20.82 38.88
C CYS A 134 -17.84 20.66 38.05
N LEU A 135 -17.83 19.74 37.08
CA LEU A 135 -19.03 19.40 36.30
C LEU A 135 -20.12 18.79 37.19
N LEU A 136 -19.76 17.85 38.07
CA LEU A 136 -20.66 17.25 39.06
C LEU A 136 -21.30 18.32 39.97
N GLN A 137 -20.52 19.30 40.42
CA GLN A 137 -20.99 20.37 41.30
C GLN A 137 -21.87 21.37 40.56
N GLN A 138 -21.47 21.78 39.36
CA GLN A 138 -22.27 22.61 38.46
C GLN A 138 -23.64 21.96 38.21
N GLU A 139 -23.69 20.65 38.01
CA GLU A 139 -24.95 19.92 37.88
C GLU A 139 -25.73 19.78 39.20
N ARG A 140 -25.07 19.60 40.35
CA ARG A 140 -25.74 19.48 41.67
C ARG A 140 -26.40 20.78 42.12
N VAL A 141 -25.72 21.91 41.93
CA VAL A 141 -26.05 23.21 42.55
C VAL A 141 -26.56 24.22 41.51
N GLY A 142 -26.38 23.97 40.21
CA GLY A 142 -26.74 24.90 39.14
C GLY A 142 -25.85 26.15 39.06
N MET A 143 -24.80 26.21 39.88
CA MET A 143 -23.83 27.29 39.99
C MET A 143 -22.43 26.68 39.93
N MET A 144 -21.52 27.31 39.19
CA MET A 144 -20.12 26.89 39.13
C MET A 144 -19.36 27.56 40.28
N ASN A 145 -18.56 26.79 41.04
CA ASN A 145 -17.65 27.37 42.02
C ASN A 145 -16.45 28.00 41.30
N GLU A 146 -16.50 29.31 41.08
CA GLU A 146 -15.49 30.06 40.32
C GLU A 146 -14.07 29.88 40.89
N GLN A 147 -13.93 29.69 42.21
CA GLN A 147 -12.62 29.51 42.86
C GLN A 147 -11.99 28.15 42.55
N GLU A 148 -12.76 27.07 42.68
CA GLU A 148 -12.32 25.72 42.30
C GLU A 148 -12.09 25.62 40.79
N TYR A 149 -12.88 26.35 40.01
CA TYR A 149 -12.74 26.45 38.56
C TYR A 149 -11.42 27.10 38.13
N GLU A 150 -11.10 28.30 38.64
CA GLU A 150 -9.84 28.98 38.35
C GLU A 150 -8.63 28.18 38.84
N LEU A 151 -8.75 27.48 39.98
CA LEU A 151 -7.70 26.61 40.47
C LEU A 151 -7.45 25.43 39.52
N SER A 152 -8.51 24.79 39.01
CA SER A 152 -8.41 23.66 38.07
C SER A 152 -7.74 24.08 36.75
N LEU A 153 -8.05 25.27 36.25
CA LEU A 153 -7.40 25.84 35.07
C LEU A 153 -5.91 26.13 35.30
N ARG A 154 -5.54 26.70 36.45
CA ARG A 154 -4.12 26.95 36.80
C ARG A 154 -3.33 25.66 36.92
N LEU A 155 -3.90 24.63 37.54
CA LEU A 155 -3.27 23.32 37.64
C LEU A 155 -3.11 22.67 36.27
N HIS A 156 -4.12 22.77 35.41
CA HIS A 156 -4.01 22.33 34.02
C HIS A 156 -2.87 23.05 33.28
N ASP A 157 -2.78 24.38 33.41
CA ASP A 157 -1.74 25.17 32.71
C ASP A 157 -0.33 24.90 33.23
N ALA A 158 -0.19 24.45 34.48
CA ALA A 158 1.09 24.04 35.07
C ALA A 158 1.56 22.65 34.58
N LEU A 159 0.68 21.83 34.00
CA LEU A 159 1.05 20.50 33.52
C LEU A 159 2.01 20.56 32.32
N PRO A 160 2.89 19.55 32.16
CA PRO A 160 3.70 19.38 30.96
C PRO A 160 2.85 19.39 29.68
N GLU A 161 3.40 19.90 28.58
CA GLU A 161 2.68 20.03 27.30
C GLU A 161 2.10 18.70 26.81
N ALA A 162 2.81 17.59 26.99
CA ALA A 162 2.32 16.26 26.63
C ALA A 162 1.03 15.88 27.40
N ARG A 163 0.98 16.15 28.71
CA ARG A 163 -0.21 15.85 29.54
C ARG A 163 -1.38 16.75 29.16
N ARG A 164 -1.14 18.04 28.92
CA ARG A 164 -2.17 19.01 28.48
C ARG A 164 -2.80 18.60 27.15
N GLU A 165 -1.98 18.14 26.20
CA GLU A 165 -2.45 17.68 24.90
C GLU A 165 -3.30 16.41 25.00
N GLU A 166 -2.90 15.43 25.81
CA GLU A 166 -3.70 14.22 26.07
C GLU A 166 -5.04 14.55 26.73
N LEU A 167 -5.05 15.40 27.76
CA LEU A 167 -6.27 15.87 28.42
C LEU A 167 -7.20 16.55 27.44
N ARG A 168 -6.68 17.47 26.62
CA ARG A 168 -7.46 18.16 25.58
C ARG A 168 -8.09 17.16 24.61
N ARG A 169 -7.32 16.19 24.11
CA ARG A 169 -7.77 15.19 23.13
C ARG A 169 -8.88 14.31 23.69
N HIS A 170 -8.73 13.81 24.90
CA HIS A 170 -9.64 12.81 25.47
C HIS A 170 -10.81 13.43 26.23
N LEU A 171 -10.69 14.67 26.73
CA LEU A 171 -11.76 15.36 27.46
C LEU A 171 -12.62 16.29 26.59
N GLU A 172 -12.38 16.37 25.28
CA GLU A 172 -13.07 17.32 24.36
C GLU A 172 -14.60 17.28 24.49
N PHE A 173 -15.19 16.09 24.62
CA PHE A 173 -16.64 15.91 24.69
C PHE A 173 -17.22 16.09 26.10
N ILE A 174 -16.38 16.04 27.13
CA ILE A 174 -16.78 16.16 28.54
C ILE A 174 -16.74 17.62 28.97
N MET A 175 -15.73 18.37 28.54
CA MET A 175 -15.62 19.79 28.81
C MET A 175 -16.66 20.54 27.97
N THR A 176 -17.63 21.18 28.61
CA THR A 176 -18.69 21.94 27.93
C THR A 176 -18.76 23.39 28.41
N GLY A 177 -19.37 24.26 27.59
CA GLY A 177 -19.64 25.65 27.96
C GLY A 177 -18.39 26.52 28.11
N ALA A 178 -18.34 27.34 29.16
CA ALA A 178 -17.28 28.33 29.36
C ALA A 178 -15.88 27.73 29.56
N LEU A 179 -15.80 26.51 30.13
CA LEU A 179 -14.55 25.77 30.30
C LEU A 179 -13.93 25.42 28.93
N GLN A 180 -14.77 24.94 28.01
CA GLN A 180 -14.37 24.61 26.65
C GLN A 180 -13.96 25.88 25.88
N ASP A 181 -14.72 26.97 25.99
CA ASP A 181 -14.41 28.24 25.31
C ASP A 181 -13.00 28.77 25.66
N ARG A 182 -12.60 28.72 26.95
CA ARG A 182 -11.28 29.23 27.38
C ARG A 182 -10.12 28.33 26.98
N LEU A 183 -10.28 27.01 27.10
CA LEU A 183 -9.25 26.05 26.70
C LEU A 183 -9.07 26.02 25.18
N GLU A 184 -10.18 26.04 24.43
CA GLU A 184 -10.15 26.02 22.97
C GLU A 184 -9.64 27.32 22.37
N ALA A 185 -9.86 28.49 22.98
CA ALA A 185 -9.34 29.76 22.46
C ALA A 185 -7.79 29.79 22.43
N THR A 186 -7.16 29.33 23.50
CA THR A 186 -5.68 29.23 23.58
C THR A 186 -5.15 28.25 22.54
N TYR A 187 -5.85 27.14 22.35
CA TYR A 187 -5.43 26.07 21.45
C TYR A 187 -5.71 26.37 19.97
N ALA A 188 -6.82 27.05 19.66
CA ALA A 188 -7.19 27.46 18.31
C ALA A 188 -6.17 28.41 17.67
N ALA A 189 -5.42 29.16 18.48
CA ALA A 189 -4.30 29.96 18.01
C ALA A 189 -3.11 29.10 17.51
N LYS A 190 -2.86 27.97 18.16
CA LYS A 190 -1.73 27.07 17.88
C LYS A 190 -2.06 25.92 16.94
N ILE A 191 -3.34 25.59 16.75
CA ILE A 191 -3.73 24.40 15.98
C ILE A 191 -3.21 24.39 14.53
N ARG A 192 -3.07 25.57 13.92
CA ARG A 192 -2.53 25.69 12.55
C ARG A 192 -1.07 25.24 12.48
N GLU A 193 -0.31 25.43 13.56
CA GLU A 193 1.05 24.96 13.71
C GLU A 193 1.06 23.45 14.00
N TYR A 194 0.33 23.00 15.03
CA TYR A 194 0.31 21.59 15.43
C TYR A 194 -0.16 20.64 14.32
N ARG A 195 -1.15 21.04 13.52
CA ARG A 195 -1.64 20.22 12.41
C ARG A 195 -0.61 19.98 11.29
N MET A 196 0.36 20.88 11.13
CA MET A 196 1.43 20.76 10.13
C MET A 196 2.80 20.49 10.76
N ALA A 197 2.85 20.22 12.07
CA ALA A 197 4.08 19.98 12.80
C ALA A 197 4.77 18.69 12.33
N GLY A 198 6.10 18.66 12.48
CA GLY A 198 6.90 17.46 12.20
C GLY A 198 6.98 17.09 10.72
N ASP A 199 7.04 18.09 9.83
CA ASP A 199 7.14 17.94 8.37
C ASP A 199 6.10 16.98 7.78
N ARG A 200 4.85 17.16 8.20
CA ARG A 200 3.72 16.31 7.83
C ARG A 200 3.58 16.13 6.33
N GLU A 201 3.77 17.16 5.52
CA GLU A 201 3.56 17.11 4.07
C GLU A 201 4.45 16.05 3.40
N ASN A 202 5.73 15.99 3.79
CA ASN A 202 6.69 15.02 3.26
C ASN A 202 6.63 13.66 3.99
N ARG A 203 6.28 13.64 5.28
CA ARG A 203 6.26 12.40 6.07
C ARG A 203 4.96 11.61 5.94
N ALA A 204 3.81 12.28 5.89
CA ALA A 204 2.50 11.61 5.86
C ALA A 204 2.33 10.75 4.59
N VAL A 205 2.86 11.17 3.44
CA VAL A 205 2.80 10.38 2.20
C VAL A 205 3.50 9.02 2.37
N LYS A 206 4.60 8.96 3.13
CA LYS A 206 5.36 7.74 3.40
C LYS A 206 4.55 6.71 4.20
N PHE A 207 3.53 7.14 4.94
CA PHE A 207 2.58 6.24 5.60
C PHE A 207 1.64 5.54 4.62
N PHE A 208 1.47 6.06 3.42
CA PHE A 208 0.65 5.43 2.38
C PHE A 208 1.49 4.70 1.34
N THR A 209 2.82 4.79 1.45
CA THR A 209 3.76 4.05 0.61
C THR A 209 3.98 2.65 1.19
N PRO A 210 3.89 1.59 0.38
CA PRO A 210 4.19 0.23 0.82
C PRO A 210 5.68 0.07 1.13
N VAL A 211 6.01 -0.95 1.94
CA VAL A 211 7.41 -1.30 2.16
C VAL A 211 7.95 -1.94 0.88
N PRO A 212 9.10 -1.48 0.34
CA PRO A 212 9.62 -2.01 -0.91
C PRO A 212 10.01 -3.48 -0.74
N HIS A 213 9.61 -4.32 -1.68
CA HIS A 213 10.06 -5.71 -1.74
C HIS A 213 11.49 -5.77 -2.33
N PRO A 214 12.42 -6.55 -1.74
CA PRO A 214 13.79 -6.62 -2.22
C PRO A 214 13.89 -7.16 -3.66
N PRO A 215 14.86 -6.68 -4.47
CA PRO A 215 15.02 -7.18 -5.82
C PRO A 215 15.50 -8.64 -5.83
N ILE A 216 14.80 -9.48 -6.61
CA ILE A 216 15.16 -10.90 -6.83
C ILE A 216 16.17 -10.97 -7.98
N PRO A 217 17.36 -11.57 -7.78
CA PRO A 217 18.38 -11.68 -8.83
C PRO A 217 17.88 -12.50 -10.03
N ARG A 218 18.36 -12.17 -11.22
CA ARG A 218 18.01 -12.87 -12.46
C ARG A 218 18.76 -14.20 -12.47
N GLY A 219 18.05 -15.30 -12.24
CA GLY A 219 18.62 -16.64 -12.28
C GLY A 219 19.22 -16.93 -13.66
N SER A 220 20.55 -16.95 -13.76
CA SER A 220 21.25 -17.39 -14.97
C SER A 220 21.95 -18.71 -14.68
N THR A 221 21.37 -19.82 -15.14
CA THR A 221 22.00 -21.13 -15.02
C THR A 221 23.18 -21.20 -15.96
N GLU A 222 24.38 -21.42 -15.44
CA GLU A 222 25.58 -21.60 -16.27
C GLU A 222 25.39 -22.83 -17.17
N PRO A 223 25.54 -22.70 -18.50
CA PRO A 223 25.38 -23.82 -19.41
C PRO A 223 26.58 -24.78 -19.28
N GLU A 224 26.36 -25.95 -18.69
CA GLU A 224 27.42 -26.95 -18.54
C GLU A 224 27.84 -27.59 -19.86
N ILE A 225 29.16 -27.63 -20.12
CA ILE A 225 29.72 -28.39 -21.24
C ILE A 225 29.99 -29.82 -20.79
N THR A 226 29.15 -30.75 -21.24
CA THR A 226 29.33 -32.18 -20.95
C THR A 226 30.60 -32.74 -21.61
N THR A 227 31.27 -33.68 -20.93
CA THR A 227 32.46 -34.38 -21.44
C THR A 227 32.16 -35.08 -22.77
N GLY A 228 30.98 -35.69 -22.90
CA GLY A 228 30.54 -36.36 -24.13
C GLY A 228 30.41 -35.43 -25.33
N ALA A 229 30.00 -34.17 -25.13
CA ALA A 229 29.95 -33.18 -26.21
C ALA A 229 31.35 -32.81 -26.71
N ARG A 230 32.32 -32.64 -25.78
CA ARG A 230 33.72 -32.37 -26.12
C ARG A 230 34.36 -33.51 -26.91
N THR A 231 34.17 -34.75 -26.45
CA THR A 231 34.72 -35.93 -27.11
C THR A 231 34.10 -36.15 -28.48
N GLY A 232 32.78 -36.00 -28.60
CA GLY A 232 32.07 -36.09 -29.89
C GLY A 232 32.57 -35.04 -30.90
N ALA A 233 32.74 -33.79 -30.47
CA ALA A 233 33.30 -32.73 -31.31
C ALA A 233 34.75 -33.02 -31.74
N ALA A 234 35.59 -33.52 -30.83
CA ALA A 234 36.98 -33.86 -31.13
C ALA A 234 37.09 -35.02 -32.14
N ILE A 235 36.28 -36.07 -31.97
CA ILE A 235 36.22 -37.22 -32.90
C ILE A 235 35.74 -36.76 -34.28
N GLY A 236 34.65 -35.98 -34.34
CA GLY A 236 34.13 -35.45 -35.60
C GLY A 236 35.13 -34.57 -36.33
N ALA A 237 35.84 -33.69 -35.60
CA ALA A 237 36.88 -32.83 -36.16
C ALA A 237 38.10 -33.63 -36.66
N ALA A 238 38.51 -34.68 -35.95
CA ALA A 238 39.61 -35.55 -36.37
C ALA A 238 39.27 -36.30 -37.67
N ILE A 239 38.06 -36.87 -37.77
CA ILE A 239 37.60 -37.59 -38.96
C ILE A 239 37.54 -36.64 -40.17
N ALA A 240 36.90 -35.47 -40.02
CA ALA A 240 36.77 -34.49 -41.10
C ALA A 240 38.12 -33.86 -41.49
N GLY A 241 39.00 -33.59 -40.52
CA GLY A 241 40.33 -33.05 -40.78
C GLY A 241 41.21 -34.04 -41.54
N LEU A 242 41.19 -35.32 -41.13
CA LEU A 242 41.95 -36.37 -41.79
C LEU A 242 41.43 -36.64 -43.21
N SER A 243 40.12 -36.65 -43.43
CA SER A 243 39.53 -36.84 -44.77
C SER A 243 39.86 -35.68 -45.71
N LEU A 244 39.81 -34.43 -45.23
CA LEU A 244 40.20 -33.25 -46.01
C LEU A 244 41.69 -33.24 -46.34
N LEU A 245 42.55 -33.70 -45.42
CA LEU A 245 43.99 -33.84 -45.66
C LEU A 245 44.29 -34.92 -46.71
N ILE A 246 43.62 -36.08 -46.64
CA ILE A 246 43.75 -37.12 -47.65
C ILE A 246 43.25 -36.63 -49.01
N ALA A 247 42.11 -35.90 -49.05
CA ALA A 247 41.60 -35.30 -50.28
C ALA A 247 42.61 -34.34 -50.92
N PHE A 248 43.32 -33.52 -50.14
CA PHE A 248 44.37 -32.64 -50.66
C PHE A 248 45.48 -33.42 -51.37
N PHE A 249 46.01 -34.48 -50.75
CA PHE A 249 47.07 -35.31 -51.34
C PHE A 249 46.63 -36.09 -52.59
N VAL A 250 45.34 -36.39 -52.71
CA VAL A 250 44.77 -37.05 -53.89
C VAL A 250 44.60 -36.07 -55.06
N VAL A 251 44.22 -34.82 -54.77
CA VAL A 251 43.98 -33.80 -55.80
C VAL A 251 45.27 -33.17 -56.31
N ILE A 252 46.31 -33.03 -55.48
CA ILE A 252 47.55 -32.33 -55.86
C ILE A 252 48.27 -32.89 -57.11
N PRO A 253 48.38 -34.22 -57.35
CA PRO A 253 49.05 -34.73 -58.55
C PRO A 253 48.21 -34.55 -59.84
N VAL A 254 46.88 -34.48 -59.73
CA VAL A 254 45.97 -34.45 -60.89
C VAL A 254 45.62 -33.01 -61.29
N ALA A 255 45.41 -32.14 -60.31
CA ALA A 255 44.95 -30.78 -60.52
C ALA A 255 45.54 -29.83 -59.46
N PRO A 256 46.81 -29.39 -59.62
CA PRO A 256 47.54 -28.66 -58.58
C PRO A 256 46.93 -27.29 -58.26
N LEU A 257 46.36 -26.60 -59.25
CA LEU A 257 45.71 -25.31 -59.06
C LEU A 257 44.42 -25.45 -58.23
N THR A 258 43.61 -26.48 -58.46
CA THR A 258 42.43 -26.74 -57.63
C THR A 258 42.80 -27.24 -56.23
N ALA A 259 43.88 -27.99 -56.09
CA ALA A 259 44.41 -28.40 -54.78
C ALA A 259 44.84 -27.18 -53.94
N LEU A 260 45.51 -26.20 -54.57
CA LEU A 260 45.91 -24.96 -53.91
C LEU A 260 44.70 -24.12 -53.47
N LEU A 261 43.70 -23.95 -54.33
CA LEU A 261 42.46 -23.25 -53.97
C LEU A 261 41.67 -23.99 -52.87
N PHE A 262 41.65 -25.32 -52.89
CA PHE A 262 41.07 -26.14 -51.82
C PHE A 262 41.81 -25.92 -50.49
N ALA A 263 43.13 -26.01 -50.47
CA ALA A 263 43.93 -25.79 -49.26
C ALA A 263 43.81 -24.35 -48.73
N ALA A 264 43.84 -23.35 -49.61
CA ALA A 264 43.69 -21.95 -49.24
C ALA A 264 42.28 -21.64 -48.71
N GLY A 265 41.25 -22.19 -49.35
CA GLY A 265 39.86 -22.00 -48.94
C GLY A 265 39.52 -22.74 -47.64
N VAL A 266 39.94 -23.99 -47.50
CA VAL A 266 39.71 -24.79 -46.28
C VAL A 266 40.57 -24.30 -45.12
N GLY A 267 41.86 -24.05 -45.36
CA GLY A 267 42.78 -23.54 -44.33
C GLY A 267 42.45 -22.11 -43.92
N GLY A 268 42.36 -21.19 -44.87
CA GLY A 268 42.06 -19.78 -44.62
C GLY A 268 40.62 -19.55 -44.14
N GLY A 269 39.64 -20.15 -44.81
CA GLY A 269 38.23 -20.07 -44.42
C GLY A 269 37.94 -20.76 -43.09
N GLY A 270 38.54 -21.94 -42.86
CA GLY A 270 38.44 -22.65 -41.58
C GLY A 270 39.06 -21.88 -40.42
N TYR A 271 40.24 -21.29 -40.62
CA TYR A 271 40.90 -20.44 -39.61
C TYR A 271 40.06 -19.20 -39.26
N LEU A 272 39.51 -18.51 -40.26
CA LEU A 272 38.64 -17.34 -40.05
C LEU A 272 37.36 -17.71 -39.30
N LEU A 273 36.75 -18.86 -39.62
CA LEU A 273 35.55 -19.33 -38.92
C LEU A 273 35.83 -19.79 -37.48
N ALA A 274 36.97 -20.41 -37.23
CA ALA A 274 37.37 -20.82 -35.88
C ALA A 274 37.69 -19.63 -34.97
N THR A 275 38.32 -18.58 -35.52
CA THR A 275 38.73 -17.39 -34.76
C THR A 275 37.63 -16.33 -34.69
N ARG A 276 37.15 -15.84 -35.84
CA ARG A 276 36.16 -14.76 -35.95
C ARG A 276 34.72 -15.23 -36.00
N GLY A 277 34.48 -16.47 -36.43
CA GLY A 277 33.13 -17.03 -36.51
C GLY A 277 32.51 -17.27 -35.13
N VAL A 278 33.29 -17.72 -34.14
CA VAL A 278 32.82 -17.87 -32.75
C VAL A 278 32.55 -16.51 -32.11
N GLU A 279 33.45 -15.54 -32.30
CA GLU A 279 33.28 -14.16 -31.84
C GLU A 279 32.02 -13.52 -32.43
N TRP A 280 31.81 -13.65 -33.74
CA TRP A 280 30.58 -13.20 -34.40
C TRP A 280 29.33 -13.85 -33.80
N LEU A 281 29.33 -15.17 -33.56
CA LEU A 281 28.20 -15.87 -32.95
C LEU A 281 27.93 -15.40 -31.51
N VAL A 282 28.97 -15.12 -30.73
CA VAL A 282 28.83 -14.55 -29.38
C VAL A 282 28.21 -13.15 -29.46
N ILE A 283 28.68 -12.28 -30.35
CA ILE A 283 28.11 -10.94 -30.53
C ILE A 283 26.66 -11.01 -30.99
N GLN A 284 26.31 -11.90 -31.93
CA GLN A 284 24.92 -12.10 -32.34
C GLN A 284 24.04 -12.63 -31.20
N GLY A 285 24.57 -13.52 -30.35
CA GLY A 285 23.87 -13.98 -29.15
C GLY A 285 23.64 -12.86 -28.15
N ARG A 286 24.65 -11.99 -27.93
CA ARG A 286 24.52 -10.80 -27.06
C ARG A 286 23.53 -9.78 -27.59
N ILE A 287 23.51 -9.54 -28.90
CA ILE A 287 22.50 -8.69 -29.55
C ILE A 287 21.11 -9.32 -29.37
N ALA A 288 20.97 -10.64 -29.50
CA ALA A 288 19.69 -11.31 -29.29
C ALA A 288 19.23 -11.23 -27.82
N ALA A 289 20.16 -11.32 -26.86
CA ALA A 289 19.89 -11.12 -25.44
C ALA A 289 19.45 -9.67 -25.14
N ASP A 290 20.17 -8.69 -25.67
CA ASP A 290 19.84 -7.26 -25.55
C ASP A 290 18.47 -6.94 -26.19
N ASN A 291 18.21 -7.47 -27.39
CA ASN A 291 16.91 -7.34 -28.04
C ASN A 291 15.79 -7.96 -27.18
N GLY A 292 16.03 -9.09 -26.52
CA GLY A 292 15.10 -9.70 -25.56
C GLY A 292 14.76 -8.78 -24.39
N ARG A 293 15.73 -8.02 -23.86
CA ARG A 293 15.51 -6.99 -22.81
C ARG A 293 14.67 -5.81 -23.30
N HIS A 294 14.64 -5.61 -24.62
CA HIS A 294 13.77 -4.65 -25.30
C HIS A 294 12.56 -5.34 -25.95
N GLY A 295 12.17 -6.55 -25.55
CA GLY A 295 10.96 -7.23 -26.05
C GLY A 295 10.97 -7.55 -27.54
N GLU A 296 12.13 -7.44 -28.20
CA GLU A 296 12.35 -7.77 -29.61
C GLU A 296 12.88 -9.22 -29.72
N TYR A 297 11.98 -10.20 -29.78
CA TYR A 297 12.38 -11.60 -29.98
C TYR A 297 12.39 -11.96 -31.49
N PRO A 298 13.42 -12.68 -31.98
CA PRO A 298 13.43 -13.15 -33.37
C PRO A 298 12.26 -14.11 -33.63
N GLN A 299 11.55 -13.96 -34.76
CA GLN A 299 10.45 -14.88 -35.12
C GLN A 299 10.92 -16.33 -35.32
N VAL A 300 12.18 -16.51 -35.71
CA VAL A 300 12.82 -17.83 -35.79
C VAL A 300 13.94 -17.87 -34.75
N PRO A 301 13.79 -18.64 -33.66
CA PRO A 301 14.84 -18.76 -32.64
C PRO A 301 16.12 -19.27 -33.26
N THR A 302 17.22 -18.55 -33.06
CA THR A 302 18.54 -19.11 -33.37
C THR A 302 18.97 -20.03 -32.23
N ALA A 303 19.81 -21.04 -32.51
CA ALA A 303 20.32 -21.94 -31.47
C ALA A 303 21.11 -21.23 -30.34
N TYR A 304 21.44 -19.96 -30.54
CA TYR A 304 22.22 -19.11 -29.64
C TYR A 304 21.40 -17.96 -29.05
N ALA A 305 20.16 -17.76 -29.49
CA ALA A 305 19.26 -16.81 -28.88
C ALA A 305 18.90 -17.30 -27.47
N PRO A 306 18.67 -16.38 -26.50
CA PRO A 306 18.02 -16.76 -25.26
C PRO A 306 16.70 -17.46 -25.58
N ALA A 307 16.34 -18.46 -24.77
CA ALA A 307 14.99 -18.99 -24.83
C ALA A 307 14.05 -17.82 -24.52
N LYS A 308 13.01 -17.64 -25.34
CA LYS A 308 11.88 -16.82 -24.89
C LYS A 308 11.44 -17.43 -23.54
N PRO A 309 11.22 -16.64 -22.48
CA PRO A 309 10.57 -17.15 -21.29
C PRO A 309 9.34 -17.92 -21.75
N GLN A 310 9.33 -19.22 -21.52
CA GLN A 310 8.17 -20.03 -21.85
C GLN A 310 7.09 -19.51 -20.91
N GLU A 311 5.98 -19.00 -21.46
CA GLU A 311 4.73 -18.97 -20.70
C GLU A 311 4.52 -20.44 -20.35
N SER A 312 4.87 -20.81 -19.13
CA SER A 312 4.43 -22.07 -18.57
C SER A 312 2.90 -21.92 -18.45
N ASP A 313 2.22 -22.21 -19.56
CA ASP A 313 1.01 -23.03 -19.55
C ASP A 313 1.42 -24.46 -19.13
N ASP A 314 2.28 -24.59 -18.10
CA ASP A 314 2.26 -25.80 -17.32
C ASP A 314 0.85 -25.76 -16.76
N ASP A 315 -0.03 -26.54 -17.38
CA ASP A 315 -1.18 -27.10 -16.68
C ASP A 315 -0.59 -27.53 -15.34
N ASP A 316 -0.86 -26.73 -14.30
CA ASP A 316 -0.45 -26.99 -12.94
C ASP A 316 -1.13 -28.33 -12.62
N ASP A 317 -0.44 -29.44 -12.93
CA ASP A 317 -0.88 -30.83 -12.75
C ASP A 317 -0.92 -31.04 -11.25
N HIS A 318 -1.94 -30.46 -10.62
CA HIS A 318 -2.16 -30.60 -9.21
C HIS A 318 -2.74 -31.98 -9.00
N GLU A 319 -1.95 -32.83 -8.37
CA GLU A 319 -2.46 -34.03 -7.74
C GLU A 319 -3.38 -33.55 -6.59
N TRP A 320 -4.70 -33.61 -6.81
CA TRP A 320 -5.72 -33.17 -5.86
C TRP A 320 -5.47 -33.80 -4.49
N GLY A 321 -5.39 -32.98 -3.44
CA GLY A 321 -5.04 -33.44 -2.11
C GLY A 321 -6.15 -34.27 -1.46
N GLU A 322 -5.83 -35.01 -0.40
CA GLU A 322 -6.80 -35.83 0.35
C GLU A 322 -7.91 -35.02 1.08
N SER A 323 -7.95 -33.68 1.00
CA SER A 323 -8.97 -32.85 1.68
C SER A 323 -9.42 -31.60 0.91
N ASP A 324 -10.74 -31.33 0.94
CA ASP A 324 -11.39 -30.15 0.34
C ASP A 324 -10.81 -28.78 0.78
N LYS A 325 -10.15 -28.72 1.94
CA LYS A 325 -9.57 -27.47 2.45
C LYS A 325 -8.31 -27.07 1.68
N ALA A 326 -7.40 -28.02 1.45
CA ALA A 326 -6.17 -27.80 0.69
C ALA A 326 -6.48 -27.38 -0.75
N ASP A 327 -7.46 -28.02 -1.37
CA ASP A 327 -7.91 -27.71 -2.73
C ASP A 327 -8.54 -26.32 -2.86
N ARG A 328 -9.19 -25.81 -1.79
CA ARG A 328 -9.70 -24.44 -1.74
C ARG A 328 -8.59 -23.43 -1.58
N GLU A 329 -7.59 -23.73 -0.75
CA GLU A 329 -6.42 -22.87 -0.53
C GLU A 329 -5.57 -22.76 -1.80
N HIS A 330 -5.33 -23.85 -2.51
CA HIS A 330 -4.61 -23.83 -3.78
C HIS A 330 -5.37 -23.05 -4.86
N ARG A 331 -6.69 -23.25 -5.00
CA ARG A 331 -7.50 -22.44 -5.93
C ARG A 331 -7.52 -20.95 -5.59
N ARG A 332 -7.30 -20.57 -4.33
CA ARG A 332 -7.12 -19.16 -3.94
C ARG A 332 -5.72 -18.67 -4.32
N PHE A 333 -4.69 -19.49 -4.11
CA PHE A 333 -3.32 -19.21 -4.54
C PHE A 333 -3.25 -18.87 -6.04
N LEU A 334 -3.79 -19.74 -6.91
CA LEU A 334 -3.76 -19.53 -8.36
C LEU A 334 -4.48 -18.24 -8.77
N ARG A 335 -5.66 -17.98 -8.19
CA ARG A 335 -6.42 -16.75 -8.47
C ARG A 335 -5.65 -15.48 -8.09
N ARG A 336 -4.92 -15.48 -6.97
CA ARG A 336 -4.09 -14.34 -6.54
C ARG A 336 -2.91 -14.12 -7.48
N ARG A 337 -2.22 -15.21 -7.85
CA ARG A 337 -1.14 -15.18 -8.84
C ARG A 337 -1.60 -14.62 -10.17
N ASP A 338 -2.75 -15.05 -10.67
CA ASP A 338 -3.30 -14.60 -11.95
C ASP A 338 -3.76 -13.13 -11.89
N ALA A 339 -4.37 -12.73 -10.76
CA ALA A 339 -4.71 -11.33 -10.51
C ALA A 339 -3.47 -10.43 -10.52
N PHE A 340 -2.42 -10.81 -9.78
CA PHE A 340 -1.13 -10.10 -9.80
C PHE A 340 -0.59 -9.98 -11.24
N ARG A 341 -0.48 -11.10 -11.96
CA ARG A 341 0.02 -11.14 -13.34
C ARG A 341 -0.76 -10.23 -14.29
N SER A 342 -2.07 -10.15 -14.11
CA SER A 342 -2.95 -9.30 -14.94
C SER A 342 -2.75 -7.80 -14.71
N VAL A 343 -2.34 -7.39 -13.50
CA VAL A 343 -2.17 -5.97 -13.12
C VAL A 343 -0.77 -5.45 -13.47
N VAL A 344 0.25 -6.31 -13.56
CA VAL A 344 1.65 -5.92 -13.82
C VAL A 344 1.82 -5.06 -15.07
N ALA A 345 1.31 -5.49 -16.23
CA ALA A 345 1.51 -4.74 -17.49
C ALA A 345 0.85 -3.35 -17.47
N PRO A 346 -0.45 -3.22 -17.10
CA PRO A 346 -1.07 -1.91 -16.93
C PRO A 346 -0.27 -1.01 -15.98
N PHE A 347 0.20 -1.55 -14.86
CA PHE A 347 0.95 -0.78 -13.86
C PHE A 347 2.31 -0.29 -14.39
N VAL A 348 3.04 -1.12 -15.15
CA VAL A 348 4.27 -0.69 -15.85
C VAL A 348 3.99 0.46 -16.81
N ASP A 349 2.90 0.38 -17.58
CA ASP A 349 2.53 1.42 -18.54
C ASP A 349 2.24 2.75 -17.85
N ILE A 350 1.57 2.70 -16.69
CA ILE A 350 1.29 3.86 -15.85
C ILE A 350 2.58 4.53 -15.36
N CYS A 351 3.53 3.76 -14.81
CA CYS A 351 4.80 4.31 -14.32
C CYS A 351 5.59 4.98 -15.46
N PHE A 352 5.56 4.42 -16.66
CA PHE A 352 6.18 5.04 -17.84
C PHE A 352 5.41 6.26 -18.37
N GLU A 353 4.08 6.30 -18.17
CA GLU A 353 3.25 7.45 -18.50
C GLU A 353 3.58 8.65 -17.61
N MET A 354 3.82 8.41 -16.31
CA MET A 354 4.24 9.45 -15.36
C MET A 354 5.55 10.12 -15.76
N GLU A 355 6.41 9.39 -16.47
CA GLU A 355 7.70 9.87 -16.93
C GLU A 355 7.68 10.47 -18.35
N ASN A 356 6.50 10.65 -18.94
CA ASN A 356 6.33 11.23 -20.27
C ASN A 356 7.12 12.54 -20.48
N PRO A 357 7.86 12.68 -21.58
CA PRO A 357 8.54 13.91 -21.92
C PRO A 357 7.55 15.01 -22.35
N ASP A 358 7.94 16.27 -22.18
CA ASP A 358 7.12 17.41 -22.59
C ASP A 358 6.93 17.47 -24.11
N GLY A 359 5.69 17.71 -24.53
CA GLY A 359 5.30 17.86 -25.93
C GLY A 359 4.71 16.60 -26.59
N ALA A 360 3.64 16.77 -27.38
CA ALA A 360 2.87 15.66 -27.93
C ALA A 360 3.67 14.72 -28.85
N ASN A 361 4.56 15.25 -29.69
CA ASN A 361 5.39 14.44 -30.59
C ASN A 361 6.44 13.63 -29.82
N ASN A 362 7.05 14.25 -28.78
CA ASN A 362 8.02 13.58 -27.93
C ASN A 362 7.36 12.43 -27.16
N ARG A 363 6.15 12.63 -26.64
CA ARG A 363 5.36 11.55 -26.02
C ARG A 363 5.16 10.39 -26.99
N LYS A 364 4.68 10.63 -28.21
CA LYS A 364 4.49 9.56 -29.19
C LYS A 364 5.79 8.79 -29.46
N ASN A 365 6.89 9.50 -29.71
CA ASN A 365 8.19 8.88 -29.96
C ASN A 365 8.72 8.10 -28.75
N TRP A 366 8.49 8.59 -27.53
CA TRP A 366 8.83 7.91 -26.28
C TRP A 366 8.04 6.61 -26.13
N TRP A 367 6.73 6.64 -26.36
CA TRP A 367 5.86 5.46 -26.28
C TRP A 367 6.24 4.37 -27.28
N GLU A 368 6.57 4.77 -28.52
CA GLU A 368 7.07 3.85 -29.56
C GLU A 368 8.46 3.29 -29.22
N ALA A 369 9.38 4.14 -28.72
CA ALA A 369 10.74 3.71 -28.40
C ALA A 369 10.82 2.78 -27.17
N THR A 370 9.91 2.93 -26.20
CA THR A 370 9.90 2.16 -24.94
C THR A 370 8.96 0.97 -24.96
N GLU A 371 8.15 0.78 -26.00
CA GLU A 371 7.16 -0.29 -26.08
C GLU A 371 7.76 -1.67 -25.79
N GLY A 372 8.92 -1.94 -26.39
CA GLY A 372 9.66 -3.16 -26.18
C GLY A 372 10.19 -3.34 -24.76
N LEU A 373 10.72 -2.27 -24.16
CA LEU A 373 11.24 -2.27 -22.79
C LEU A 373 10.12 -2.49 -21.77
N ARG A 374 8.96 -1.84 -21.94
CA ARG A 374 7.80 -2.00 -21.07
C ARG A 374 7.28 -3.44 -21.07
N ARG A 375 7.15 -4.05 -22.26
CA ARG A 375 6.75 -5.46 -22.38
C ARG A 375 7.75 -6.39 -21.71
N ALA A 376 9.05 -6.22 -21.97
CA ALA A 376 10.08 -7.05 -21.37
C ALA A 376 10.14 -6.92 -19.84
N LEU A 377 10.00 -5.70 -19.30
CA LEU A 377 9.94 -5.47 -17.86
C LEU A 377 8.71 -6.11 -17.23
N ALA A 378 7.53 -5.96 -17.85
CA ALA A 378 6.31 -6.59 -17.37
C ALA A 378 6.43 -8.12 -17.34
N ASP A 379 6.97 -8.71 -18.42
CA ASP A 379 7.22 -10.16 -18.48
C ASP A 379 8.23 -10.58 -17.41
N ASP A 380 9.36 -9.89 -17.27
CA ASP A 380 10.38 -10.16 -16.26
C ASP A 380 9.80 -10.15 -14.84
N ILE A 381 8.95 -9.17 -14.51
CA ILE A 381 8.28 -9.08 -13.21
C ILE A 381 7.34 -10.28 -12.99
N ARG A 382 6.50 -10.63 -13.98
CA ARG A 382 5.58 -11.78 -13.87
C ARG A 382 6.28 -13.12 -13.64
N HIS A 383 7.52 -13.26 -14.12
CA HIS A 383 8.30 -14.49 -13.98
C HIS A 383 9.15 -14.50 -12.70
N ARG A 384 9.80 -13.37 -12.33
CA ARG A 384 10.65 -13.30 -11.13
C ARG A 384 9.86 -13.28 -9.83
N TYR A 385 8.72 -12.60 -9.83
CA TYR A 385 7.92 -12.37 -8.63
C TYR A 385 6.65 -13.21 -8.69
N THR A 386 6.73 -14.44 -8.17
CA THR A 386 5.64 -15.43 -8.17
C THR A 386 4.97 -15.61 -6.81
N ASP A 387 5.40 -14.85 -5.80
CA ASP A 387 4.82 -14.89 -4.46
C ASP A 387 3.34 -14.44 -4.50
N PRO A 388 2.40 -15.27 -4.00
CA PRO A 388 0.97 -14.97 -4.03
C PRO A 388 0.54 -13.82 -3.12
N ASP A 389 1.34 -13.48 -2.10
CA ASP A 389 1.03 -12.43 -1.14
C ASP A 389 1.68 -11.09 -1.52
N LEU A 390 2.54 -11.10 -2.55
CA LEU A 390 3.18 -9.90 -3.08
C LEU A 390 2.17 -8.99 -3.79
N MET A 391 2.11 -7.75 -3.33
CA MET A 391 1.32 -6.71 -3.98
C MET A 391 2.18 -5.93 -4.98
N ILE A 392 1.61 -5.55 -6.13
CA ILE A 392 2.34 -4.85 -7.20
C ILE A 392 2.94 -3.51 -6.73
N ASN A 393 2.30 -2.86 -5.77
CA ASN A 393 2.75 -1.60 -5.20
C ASN A 393 4.07 -1.74 -4.42
N GLU A 394 4.40 -2.92 -3.88
CA GLU A 394 5.70 -3.19 -3.24
C GLU A 394 6.85 -3.20 -4.25
N LEU A 395 6.52 -3.31 -5.55
CA LEU A 395 7.46 -3.21 -6.67
C LEU A 395 7.42 -1.85 -7.38
N ASP A 396 6.64 -0.88 -6.89
CA ASP A 396 6.53 0.46 -7.48
C ASP A 396 7.91 1.14 -7.60
N TRP A 397 8.74 1.02 -6.56
CA TRP A 397 10.09 1.56 -6.55
C TRP A 397 10.94 1.03 -7.71
N LEU A 398 10.84 -0.27 -8.02
CA LEU A 398 11.63 -0.94 -9.06
C LEU A 398 11.17 -0.51 -10.45
N ILE A 399 9.85 -0.47 -10.66
CA ILE A 399 9.25 -0.10 -11.94
C ILE A 399 9.50 1.39 -12.23
N THR A 400 9.26 2.26 -11.26
CA THR A 400 9.50 3.70 -11.37
C THR A 400 11.00 3.98 -11.57
N TRP A 401 11.90 3.23 -10.92
CA TRP A 401 13.34 3.33 -11.15
C TRP A 401 13.72 2.97 -12.61
N HIS A 402 13.19 1.87 -13.14
CA HIS A 402 13.38 1.47 -14.54
C HIS A 402 12.82 2.52 -15.52
N ALA A 403 11.66 3.10 -15.23
CA ALA A 403 11.05 4.16 -16.05
C ALA A 403 11.92 5.44 -16.09
N LYS A 404 12.39 5.92 -14.93
CA LYS A 404 13.28 7.09 -14.83
C LYS A 404 14.59 6.88 -15.58
N ARG A 405 15.22 5.72 -15.39
CA ARG A 405 16.45 5.33 -16.10
C ARG A 405 16.24 5.26 -17.62
N ALA A 406 15.12 4.71 -18.06
CA ALA A 406 14.77 4.65 -19.48
C ALA A 406 14.60 6.05 -20.08
N LYS A 407 13.97 6.98 -19.35
CA LYS A 407 13.80 8.38 -19.76
C LYS A 407 15.14 9.08 -19.89
N GLU A 408 16.00 8.99 -18.88
CA GLU A 408 17.34 9.60 -18.92
C GLU A 408 18.18 9.10 -20.11
N ARG A 409 18.08 7.80 -20.43
CA ARG A 409 18.78 7.21 -21.58
C ARG A 409 18.18 7.66 -22.90
N TRP A 410 16.86 7.77 -22.98
CA TRP A 410 16.17 8.25 -24.18
C TRP A 410 16.48 9.71 -24.49
N GLU A 411 16.45 10.59 -23.48
CA GLU A 411 16.81 12.01 -23.61
C GLU A 411 18.25 12.20 -24.08
N LYS A 412 19.17 11.33 -23.63
CA LYS A 412 20.57 11.33 -24.07
C LYS A 412 20.80 10.65 -25.43
N GLY A 413 19.75 10.10 -26.07
CA GLY A 413 19.86 9.33 -27.31
C GLY A 413 20.60 7.99 -27.16
N LYS A 414 20.76 7.51 -25.92
CA LYS A 414 21.56 6.33 -25.55
C LYS A 414 20.71 5.10 -25.22
N LEU A 415 19.41 5.12 -25.53
CA LEU A 415 18.50 4.02 -25.19
C LEU A 415 18.97 2.67 -25.75
N ARG A 416 19.61 2.67 -26.92
CA ARG A 416 20.12 1.48 -27.62
C ARG A 416 21.65 1.50 -27.81
N GLU A 417 22.38 2.29 -27.01
CA GLU A 417 23.84 2.46 -27.13
C GLU A 417 24.58 1.12 -27.02
N HIS A 418 24.19 0.27 -26.05
CA HIS A 418 24.79 -1.06 -25.90
C HIS A 418 24.65 -1.92 -27.17
N ARG A 419 23.47 -1.87 -27.80
CA ARG A 419 23.19 -2.58 -29.06
C ARG A 419 24.05 -2.06 -30.20
N GLU A 420 24.16 -0.73 -30.31
CA GLU A 420 24.93 -0.06 -31.36
C GLU A 420 26.42 -0.38 -31.24
N ASP A 421 26.97 -0.38 -30.03
CA ASP A 421 28.35 -0.79 -29.75
C ASP A 421 28.61 -2.25 -30.14
N LEU A 422 27.66 -3.15 -29.85
CA LEU A 422 27.76 -4.56 -30.25
C LEU A 422 27.71 -4.73 -31.77
N TYR A 423 26.86 -3.97 -32.48
CA TYR A 423 26.84 -3.98 -33.94
C TYR A 423 28.14 -3.43 -34.53
N ALA A 424 28.69 -2.34 -33.97
CA ALA A 424 29.93 -1.73 -34.41
C ALA A 424 31.14 -2.66 -34.21
N ALA A 425 31.17 -3.44 -33.12
CA ALA A 425 32.23 -4.40 -32.83
C ALA A 425 32.13 -5.72 -33.62
N SER A 426 31.06 -5.95 -34.38
CA SER A 426 30.79 -7.24 -35.02
C SER A 426 31.74 -7.55 -36.19
N PRO A 427 32.49 -8.67 -36.18
CA PRO A 427 33.37 -9.07 -37.29
C PRO A 427 32.60 -9.74 -38.44
N GLY A 428 31.33 -9.35 -38.67
CA GLY A 428 30.41 -10.01 -39.60
C GLY A 428 30.95 -10.14 -41.03
N GLY A 429 31.67 -9.12 -41.52
CA GLY A 429 32.31 -9.16 -42.83
C GLY A 429 33.38 -10.25 -42.96
N LEU A 430 34.23 -10.43 -41.93
CA LEU A 430 35.28 -11.45 -41.92
C LEU A 430 34.71 -12.85 -41.74
N ALA A 431 33.68 -13.01 -40.92
CA ALA A 431 32.97 -14.29 -40.77
C ALA A 431 32.28 -14.69 -42.08
N GLY A 432 31.66 -13.73 -42.78
CA GLY A 432 31.08 -13.93 -44.11
C GLY A 432 32.13 -14.37 -45.14
N LEU A 433 33.26 -13.66 -45.22
CA LEU A 433 34.38 -14.01 -46.09
C LEU A 433 34.93 -15.41 -45.79
N GLY A 434 35.03 -15.79 -44.51
CA GLY A 434 35.44 -17.14 -44.11
C GLY A 434 34.49 -18.23 -44.62
N ARG A 435 33.16 -18.01 -44.61
CA ARG A 435 32.18 -18.96 -45.17
C ARG A 435 32.31 -19.10 -46.68
N PHE A 436 32.45 -17.98 -47.38
CA PHE A 436 32.64 -17.99 -48.83
C PHE A 436 33.95 -18.69 -49.23
N ALA A 437 35.06 -18.38 -48.55
CA ALA A 437 36.35 -19.01 -48.79
C ALA A 437 36.32 -20.52 -48.52
N LEU A 438 35.69 -20.95 -47.41
CA LEU A 438 35.54 -22.37 -47.09
C LEU A 438 34.66 -23.08 -48.11
N GLY A 439 33.51 -22.53 -48.47
CA GLY A 439 32.59 -23.11 -49.46
C GLY A 439 33.20 -23.21 -50.85
N PHE A 440 33.90 -22.17 -51.28
CA PHE A 440 34.63 -22.15 -52.55
C PHE A 440 35.79 -23.15 -52.54
N GLY A 441 36.55 -23.22 -51.45
CA GLY A 441 37.60 -24.22 -51.25
C GLY A 441 37.05 -25.63 -51.37
N LEU A 442 36.02 -25.97 -50.60
CA LEU A 442 35.36 -27.29 -50.65
C LEU A 442 34.83 -27.63 -52.04
N LEU A 443 34.26 -26.67 -52.77
CA LEU A 443 33.82 -26.86 -54.16
C LEU A 443 34.99 -27.21 -55.10
N CYS A 444 36.11 -26.48 -55.00
CA CYS A 444 37.33 -26.80 -55.74
C CYS A 444 37.88 -28.18 -55.37
N GLY A 445 37.78 -28.57 -54.09
CA GLY A 445 38.13 -29.90 -53.61
C GLY A 445 37.30 -31.00 -54.27
N VAL A 446 35.96 -30.85 -54.31
CA VAL A 446 35.04 -31.80 -54.95
C VAL A 446 35.34 -31.93 -56.46
N ILE A 447 35.55 -30.80 -57.15
CA ILE A 447 35.90 -30.79 -58.58
C ILE A 447 37.23 -31.51 -58.83
N GLY A 448 38.22 -31.31 -57.96
CA GLY A 448 39.50 -31.99 -58.04
C GLY A 448 39.39 -33.49 -57.78
N LEU A 449 38.55 -33.89 -56.81
CA LEU A 449 38.35 -35.28 -56.43
C LEU A 449 37.69 -36.10 -57.55
N PHE A 450 36.67 -35.55 -58.20
CA PHE A 450 36.02 -36.19 -59.36
C PHE A 450 36.92 -36.29 -60.59
N ARG A 451 37.97 -35.46 -60.68
CA ARG A 451 39.01 -35.60 -61.72
C ARG A 451 40.01 -36.71 -61.42
N ALA A 452 40.22 -37.05 -60.16
CA ALA A 452 41.15 -38.09 -59.75
C ALA A 452 40.51 -39.48 -59.79
N ASP A 453 39.46 -39.70 -58.98
CA ASP A 453 38.72 -40.96 -58.94
C ASP A 453 37.32 -40.75 -58.32
N ILE A 454 36.29 -41.22 -59.02
CA ILE A 454 34.88 -41.00 -58.62
C ILE A 454 34.54 -41.80 -57.35
N GLY A 455 34.99 -43.06 -57.25
CA GLY A 455 34.64 -43.95 -56.14
C GLY A 455 35.30 -43.53 -54.82
N PHE A 456 36.61 -43.27 -54.88
CA PHE A 456 37.38 -42.78 -53.75
C PHE A 456 36.96 -41.36 -53.35
N GLY A 457 36.58 -40.53 -54.32
CA GLY A 457 36.08 -39.19 -54.05
C GLY A 457 34.76 -39.17 -53.28
N LEU A 458 33.81 -40.02 -53.67
CA LEU A 458 32.55 -40.19 -52.94
C LEU A 458 32.77 -40.66 -51.50
N LEU A 459 33.69 -41.59 -51.27
CA LEU A 459 34.04 -42.07 -49.92
C LEU A 459 34.56 -40.94 -49.02
N LEU A 460 35.47 -40.11 -49.51
CA LEU A 460 36.03 -38.99 -48.74
C LEU A 460 35.01 -37.90 -48.46
N ILE A 461 34.08 -37.63 -49.40
CA ILE A 461 32.96 -36.72 -49.18
C ILE A 461 32.05 -37.26 -48.07
N LEU A 462 31.71 -38.55 -48.10
CA LEU A 462 30.90 -39.20 -47.06
C LEU A 462 31.59 -39.18 -45.68
N LEU A 463 32.89 -39.45 -45.61
CA LEU A 463 33.66 -39.38 -44.36
C LEU A 463 33.72 -37.95 -43.79
N THR A 464 33.93 -36.96 -44.67
CA THR A 464 33.91 -35.54 -44.27
C THR A 464 32.52 -35.14 -43.78
N GLY A 465 31.47 -35.57 -44.47
CA GLY A 465 30.07 -35.37 -44.08
C GLY A 465 29.72 -36.03 -42.75
N ALA A 466 30.17 -37.27 -42.53
CA ALA A 466 29.97 -38.01 -41.28
C ALA A 466 30.72 -37.36 -40.11
N GLY A 467 31.98 -36.95 -40.31
CA GLY A 467 32.75 -36.21 -39.31
C GLY A 467 32.10 -34.87 -38.94
N ALA A 468 31.62 -34.13 -39.94
CA ALA A 468 30.86 -32.90 -39.72
C ALA A 468 29.54 -33.16 -38.96
N ALA A 469 28.79 -34.20 -39.34
CA ALA A 469 27.53 -34.56 -38.69
C ALA A 469 27.72 -34.94 -37.22
N ILE A 470 28.76 -35.72 -36.89
CA ILE A 470 29.12 -36.06 -35.51
C ILE A 470 29.52 -34.79 -34.73
N GLY A 471 30.34 -33.94 -35.35
CA GLY A 471 30.77 -32.67 -34.76
C GLY A 471 29.60 -31.72 -34.46
N PHE A 472 28.67 -31.53 -35.40
CA PHE A 472 27.47 -30.71 -35.23
C PHE A 472 26.48 -31.34 -34.25
N GLY A 473 26.25 -32.66 -34.34
CA GLY A 473 25.34 -33.41 -33.49
C GLY A 473 25.76 -33.45 -32.02
N SER A 474 27.05 -33.24 -31.71
CA SER A 474 27.54 -33.14 -30.32
C SER A 474 26.98 -31.94 -29.54
N GLY A 475 26.52 -30.89 -30.24
CA GLY A 475 26.05 -29.64 -29.63
C GLY A 475 27.15 -28.82 -28.93
N TYR A 476 28.44 -29.22 -29.03
CA TYR A 476 29.55 -28.55 -28.34
C TYR A 476 29.64 -27.05 -28.65
N ARG A 477 29.54 -26.67 -29.93
CA ARG A 477 29.61 -25.27 -30.36
C ARG A 477 28.50 -24.42 -29.75
N VAL A 478 27.28 -24.96 -29.63
CA VAL A 478 26.14 -24.24 -29.03
C VAL A 478 26.41 -23.98 -27.55
N ARG A 479 26.84 -24.99 -26.80
CA ARG A 479 27.16 -24.83 -25.38
C ARG A 479 28.35 -23.89 -25.14
N LEU A 480 29.41 -24.01 -25.93
CA LEU A 480 30.58 -23.12 -25.86
C LEU A 480 30.19 -21.65 -26.11
N VAL A 481 29.36 -21.39 -27.11
CA VAL A 481 28.89 -20.03 -27.40
C VAL A 481 27.99 -19.52 -26.27
N LYS A 482 27.04 -20.34 -25.77
CA LYS A 482 26.19 -19.97 -24.63
C LYS A 482 27.00 -19.66 -23.37
N GLN A 483 28.03 -20.44 -23.06
CA GLN A 483 28.90 -20.18 -21.91
C GLN A 483 29.68 -18.87 -22.05
N ARG A 484 30.20 -18.59 -23.26
CA ARG A 484 30.88 -17.31 -23.53
C ARG A 484 29.95 -16.11 -23.48
N ILE A 485 28.71 -16.27 -23.95
CA ILE A 485 27.67 -15.23 -23.81
C ILE A 485 27.38 -15.00 -22.33
N HIS A 486 27.15 -16.07 -21.56
CA HIS A 486 26.89 -15.99 -20.12
C HIS A 486 28.00 -15.23 -19.38
N HIS A 487 29.27 -15.61 -19.57
CA HIS A 487 30.38 -14.88 -18.95
C HIS A 487 30.51 -13.43 -19.43
N ALA A 488 30.29 -13.16 -20.72
CA ALA A 488 30.37 -11.80 -21.27
C ALA A 488 29.22 -10.90 -20.83
N GLU A 489 28.07 -11.47 -20.44
CA GLU A 489 26.92 -10.75 -19.92
C GLU A 489 26.89 -10.69 -18.39
N ALA A 490 27.56 -11.62 -17.70
CA ALA A 490 27.55 -11.72 -16.24
C ALA A 490 27.99 -10.42 -15.56
N GLU A 491 29.05 -9.77 -16.07
CA GLU A 491 29.52 -8.48 -15.53
C GLU A 491 28.46 -7.38 -15.65
N TRP A 492 27.77 -7.32 -16.79
CA TRP A 492 26.74 -6.33 -17.05
C TRP A 492 25.48 -6.58 -16.20
N VAL A 493 25.05 -7.84 -16.10
CA VAL A 493 23.89 -8.23 -15.29
C VAL A 493 24.17 -7.96 -13.82
N ALA A 494 25.36 -8.31 -13.33
CA ALA A 494 25.75 -8.03 -11.95
C ALA A 494 25.82 -6.52 -11.64
N ALA A 495 26.27 -5.70 -12.60
CA ALA A 495 26.26 -4.25 -12.44
C ALA A 495 24.82 -3.70 -12.37
N GLU A 496 23.91 -4.18 -13.21
CA GLU A 496 22.50 -3.78 -13.16
C GLU A 496 21.83 -4.22 -11.85
N GLU A 497 22.09 -5.45 -11.38
CA GLU A 497 21.58 -5.93 -10.09
C GLU A 497 22.13 -5.13 -8.90
N ALA A 498 23.39 -4.70 -8.95
CA ALA A 498 23.97 -3.83 -7.93
C ALA A 498 23.31 -2.45 -7.91
N GLU A 499 22.97 -1.90 -9.08
CA GLU A 499 22.23 -0.64 -9.19
C GLU A 499 20.77 -0.78 -8.72
N GLU A 500 20.09 -1.89 -9.05
CA GLU A 500 18.76 -2.21 -8.51
C GLU A 500 18.81 -2.32 -6.97
N ARG A 501 19.87 -2.91 -6.41
CA ARG A 501 20.10 -3.00 -4.96
C ARG A 501 20.34 -1.63 -4.32
N ALA A 502 21.16 -0.78 -4.94
CA ALA A 502 21.41 0.56 -4.45
C ALA A 502 20.15 1.44 -4.49
N ALA A 503 19.32 1.30 -5.53
CA ALA A 503 18.03 1.96 -5.63
C ALA A 503 17.06 1.48 -4.54
N TYR A 504 17.03 0.18 -4.26
CA TYR A 504 16.27 -0.39 -3.15
C TYR A 504 16.67 0.20 -1.79
N GLU A 505 17.98 0.26 -1.52
CA GLU A 505 18.50 0.84 -0.28
C GLU A 505 18.16 2.33 -0.16
N ALA A 506 18.22 3.08 -1.26
CA ALA A 506 17.81 4.48 -1.29
C ALA A 506 16.30 4.65 -1.01
N SER A 507 15.45 3.81 -1.60
CA SER A 507 14.00 3.82 -1.32
C SER A 507 13.68 3.43 0.12
N GLN A 508 14.41 2.46 0.71
CA GLN A 508 14.28 2.17 2.14
C GLN A 508 14.70 3.36 3.02
N ALA A 509 15.81 4.02 2.68
CA ALA A 509 16.30 5.18 3.41
C ALA A 509 15.31 6.35 3.35
N GLU A 510 14.62 6.55 2.22
CA GLU A 510 13.56 7.55 2.08
C GLU A 510 12.36 7.28 3.00
N LEU A 511 12.06 6.01 3.27
CA LEU A 511 10.98 5.58 4.16
C LEU A 511 11.39 5.47 5.64
N ALA A 512 12.64 5.81 6.01
CA ALA A 512 13.15 5.63 7.37
C ALA A 512 12.50 6.54 8.43
N ASP A 513 12.11 7.75 8.05
CA ASP A 513 11.44 8.76 8.89
C ASP A 513 9.90 8.66 8.84
N ARG A 514 9.38 7.55 8.31
CA ARG A 514 7.96 7.31 8.14
C ARG A 514 7.21 7.44 9.48
N PRO A 515 6.06 8.14 9.52
CA PRO A 515 5.31 8.33 10.74
C PRO A 515 4.58 7.05 11.17
N THR A 516 4.36 6.93 12.47
CA THR A 516 3.56 5.87 13.10
C THR A 516 2.05 6.13 12.90
N ASP A 517 1.20 5.09 13.02
CA ASP A 517 -0.26 5.28 12.96
C ASP A 517 -0.75 6.27 14.04
N ALA A 518 -0.14 6.25 15.23
CA ALA A 518 -0.40 7.20 16.30
C ALA A 518 -0.11 8.66 15.93
N GLU A 519 0.97 8.93 15.18
CA GLU A 519 1.25 10.27 14.63
C GLU A 519 0.18 10.69 13.62
N ILE A 520 -0.20 9.79 12.70
CA ILE A 520 -1.27 10.04 11.72
C ILE A 520 -2.60 10.35 12.42
N ALA A 521 -2.94 9.59 13.46
CA ALA A 521 -4.13 9.81 14.28
C ALA A 521 -4.13 11.19 14.95
N ARG A 522 -2.98 11.59 15.53
CA ARG A 522 -2.82 12.91 16.17
C ARG A 522 -3.01 14.06 15.20
N TRP A 523 -2.39 14.00 14.02
CA TRP A 523 -2.60 15.00 12.97
C TRP A 523 -4.05 15.08 12.51
N LEU A 524 -4.73 13.93 12.39
CA LEU A 524 -6.14 13.90 12.02
C LEU A 524 -7.03 14.54 13.09
N ASP A 525 -6.73 14.31 14.37
CA ASP A 525 -7.50 14.93 15.47
C ASP A 525 -7.28 16.45 15.52
N HIS A 526 -6.07 16.93 15.21
CA HIS A 526 -5.83 18.36 15.02
C HIS A 526 -6.64 18.94 13.86
N ASP A 527 -6.77 18.21 12.75
CA ASP A 527 -7.59 18.64 11.62
C ASP A 527 -9.08 18.66 11.94
N LYS A 528 -9.59 17.63 12.62
CA LYS A 528 -11.00 17.57 13.07
C LYS A 528 -11.32 18.79 13.94
N PHE A 529 -10.43 19.13 14.88
CA PHE A 529 -10.57 20.31 15.73
C PHE A 529 -10.51 21.63 14.93
N TYR A 530 -9.58 21.74 13.99
CA TYR A 530 -9.49 22.91 13.11
C TYR A 530 -10.78 23.09 12.28
N ILE A 531 -11.30 22.00 11.72
CA ILE A 531 -12.52 21.99 10.89
C ILE A 531 -13.76 22.34 11.73
N LYS A 532 -13.87 21.82 12.96
CA LYS A 532 -14.93 22.20 13.92
C LYS A 532 -14.91 23.71 14.16
N ASN A 533 -13.76 24.28 14.50
CA ASN A 533 -13.63 25.72 14.73
C ASN A 533 -13.96 26.55 13.48
N LEU A 534 -13.52 26.09 12.31
CA LEU A 534 -13.85 26.73 11.04
C LEU A 534 -15.36 26.71 10.80
N ALA A 535 -16.02 25.57 11.06
CA ALA A 535 -17.46 25.38 10.96
C ALA A 535 -18.24 26.30 11.92
N MET A 536 -17.77 26.45 13.16
CA MET A 536 -18.37 27.33 14.17
C MET A 536 -18.25 28.82 13.81
N ASN A 537 -17.03 29.28 13.49
CA ASN A 537 -16.77 30.66 13.09
C ASN A 537 -17.60 31.07 11.88
N THR A 538 -17.67 30.16 10.92
CA THR A 538 -18.48 30.33 9.71
C THR A 538 -19.97 30.47 10.01
N CYS A 539 -20.43 29.81 11.06
CA CYS A 539 -21.81 29.84 11.53
C CYS A 539 -22.10 31.01 12.48
N GLY A 540 -21.07 31.76 12.92
CA GLY A 540 -21.18 32.77 13.96
C GLY A 540 -21.60 32.18 15.32
N LEU A 541 -21.15 30.97 15.64
CA LEU A 541 -21.46 30.27 16.89
C LEU A 541 -20.23 30.23 17.80
N ALA A 542 -20.43 30.41 19.10
CA ALA A 542 -19.46 30.09 20.15
C ALA A 542 -19.77 28.71 20.77
N ASN A 543 -18.88 28.11 21.58
CA ASN A 543 -19.18 26.79 22.16
C ASN A 543 -20.40 26.84 23.09
N ARG A 544 -20.63 27.97 23.76
CA ARG A 544 -21.86 28.19 24.56
C ARG A 544 -23.17 28.06 23.76
N ASP A 545 -23.14 28.28 22.44
CA ASP A 545 -24.32 28.19 21.58
C ASP A 545 -24.58 26.75 21.09
N ILE A 546 -23.62 25.85 21.33
CA ILE A 546 -23.65 24.46 20.92
C ILE A 546 -24.14 23.61 22.09
N VAL A 547 -25.25 22.92 21.88
CA VAL A 547 -25.80 21.97 22.85
C VAL A 547 -25.06 20.63 22.78
N ALA A 548 -24.78 20.18 21.56
CA ALA A 548 -24.00 18.98 21.26
C ALA A 548 -23.39 19.10 19.85
N HIS A 549 -22.35 18.34 19.57
CA HIS A 549 -21.79 18.24 18.23
C HIS A 549 -21.36 16.82 17.91
N ALA A 550 -21.28 16.50 16.62
CA ALA A 550 -20.75 15.25 16.12
C ALA A 550 -19.89 15.49 14.88
N ILE A 551 -18.75 14.80 14.79
CA ILE A 551 -17.83 14.88 13.65
C ILE A 551 -17.74 13.49 13.04
N LEU A 552 -18.06 13.40 11.76
CA LEU A 552 -18.00 12.17 10.98
C LEU A 552 -16.92 12.29 9.90
N THR A 553 -16.15 11.24 9.70
CA THR A 553 -15.13 11.19 8.65
C THR A 553 -15.34 10.01 7.72
N GLU A 554 -15.34 10.26 6.42
CA GLU A 554 -15.31 9.24 5.36
C GLU A 554 -14.13 9.52 4.42
N TYR A 555 -13.68 8.51 3.68
CA TYR A 555 -12.65 8.71 2.66
C TYR A 555 -13.22 9.51 1.47
N ARG A 556 -12.38 10.33 0.81
CA ARG A 556 -12.77 11.07 -0.40
C ARG A 556 -11.94 10.65 -1.61
N ALA A 557 -12.54 9.88 -2.51
CA ALA A 557 -11.87 9.44 -3.74
C ALA A 557 -11.60 10.61 -4.73
N PRO A 558 -10.50 10.57 -5.50
CA PRO A 558 -9.38 9.61 -5.41
C PRO A 558 -8.51 9.88 -4.18
N CYS A 559 -8.16 8.84 -3.41
CA CYS A 559 -7.31 8.93 -2.21
C CYS A 559 -6.50 7.65 -1.99
N MET A 560 -5.32 7.78 -1.38
CA MET A 560 -4.53 6.64 -0.91
C MET A 560 -5.12 6.13 0.39
N LYS A 561 -5.06 4.81 0.60
CA LYS A 561 -5.58 4.13 1.79
C LYS A 561 -4.51 3.22 2.38
N ALA A 562 -4.31 3.29 3.69
CA ALA A 562 -3.36 2.42 4.39
C ALA A 562 -3.83 2.07 5.80
N ARG A 563 -3.40 0.93 6.32
CA ARG A 563 -3.75 0.44 7.66
C ARG A 563 -2.66 -0.43 8.27
N VAL A 564 -2.49 -0.33 9.58
CA VAL A 564 -1.71 -1.30 10.36
C VAL A 564 -2.60 -2.46 10.78
N VAL A 565 -2.09 -3.69 10.86
CA VAL A 565 -2.88 -4.84 11.35
C VAL A 565 -3.46 -4.52 12.74
N PHE A 566 -4.74 -4.83 12.94
CA PHE A 566 -5.60 -4.46 14.08
C PHE A 566 -5.80 -2.95 14.32
N GLY A 567 -5.35 -2.08 13.42
CA GLY A 567 -5.54 -0.63 13.48
C GLY A 567 -6.67 -0.12 12.56
N PRO A 568 -7.05 1.16 12.64
CA PRO A 568 -8.12 1.74 11.83
C PRO A 568 -7.63 2.14 10.44
N PRO A 569 -8.50 2.11 9.42
CA PRO A 569 -8.18 2.65 8.10
C PRO A 569 -7.78 4.12 8.19
N ARG A 570 -6.72 4.50 7.48
CA ARG A 570 -6.31 5.90 7.26
C ARG A 570 -6.36 6.22 5.77
N TYR A 571 -6.64 7.49 5.47
CA TYR A 571 -6.71 7.98 4.09
C TYR A 571 -5.88 9.24 3.88
N SER A 572 -5.44 9.46 2.64
CA SER A 572 -4.79 10.72 2.27
C SER A 572 -5.77 11.87 2.04
N ARG A 573 -7.08 11.58 1.90
CA ARG A 573 -8.14 12.59 1.77
C ARG A 573 -9.40 12.13 2.49
N TYR A 574 -9.96 13.04 3.28
CA TYR A 574 -11.18 12.82 4.04
C TYR A 574 -12.28 13.77 3.56
N ARG A 575 -13.52 13.32 3.61
CA ARG A 575 -14.68 14.20 3.73
C ARG A 575 -15.09 14.22 5.20
N VAL A 576 -15.03 15.40 5.78
CA VAL A 576 -15.33 15.64 7.19
C VAL A 576 -16.68 16.33 7.28
N ILE A 577 -17.61 15.73 8.01
CA ILE A 577 -18.98 16.22 8.19
C ILE A 577 -19.17 16.57 9.66
N VAL A 578 -19.39 17.85 9.94
CA VAL A 578 -19.63 18.37 11.29
C VAL A 578 -21.12 18.67 11.45
N PHE A 579 -21.74 18.07 12.45
CA PHE A 579 -23.07 18.41 12.93
C PHE A 579 -22.94 19.28 14.18
N LEU A 580 -23.50 20.48 14.13
CA LEU A 580 -23.61 21.40 15.26
C LEU A 580 -25.08 21.49 15.68
N LEU A 581 -25.40 20.99 16.87
CA LEU A 581 -26.76 21.02 17.42
C LEU A 581 -26.89 22.26 18.30
N THR A 582 -27.80 23.16 17.93
CA THR A 582 -28.03 24.45 18.60
C THR A 582 -29.48 24.55 19.05
N GLU A 583 -29.84 25.53 19.88
CA GLU A 583 -31.25 25.75 20.24
C GLU A 583 -32.16 26.03 19.02
N ALA A 584 -31.59 26.61 17.96
CA ALA A 584 -32.34 26.96 16.75
C ALA A 584 -32.55 25.77 15.78
N GLY A 585 -31.77 24.69 15.92
CA GLY A 585 -31.78 23.56 14.99
C GLY A 585 -30.42 22.92 14.81
N VAL A 586 -30.33 22.05 13.80
CA VAL A 586 -29.11 21.30 13.47
C VAL A 586 -28.46 21.92 12.24
N ARG A 587 -27.17 22.27 12.35
CA ARG A 587 -26.36 22.73 11.22
C ARG A 587 -25.40 21.62 10.82
N GLN A 588 -25.43 21.22 9.55
CA GLN A 588 -24.51 20.27 8.96
C GLN A 588 -23.55 21.00 8.04
N ILE A 589 -22.25 20.81 8.25
CA ILE A 589 -21.20 21.39 7.42
C ILE A 589 -20.29 20.27 6.96
N SER A 590 -20.16 20.11 5.65
CA SER A 590 -19.26 19.15 5.03
C SER A 590 -18.08 19.89 4.40
N MET A 591 -16.87 19.36 4.57
CA MET A 591 -15.66 19.89 3.95
C MET A 591 -14.78 18.74 3.47
N ASP A 592 -14.03 18.97 2.39
CA ASP A 592 -13.03 18.04 1.89
C ASP A 592 -11.66 18.44 2.45
N LEU A 593 -11.03 17.53 3.18
CA LEU A 593 -9.71 17.66 3.77
C LEU A 593 -8.71 16.87 2.92
N ASP A 594 -7.70 17.54 2.41
CA ASP A 594 -6.46 16.90 1.97
C ASP A 594 -5.57 16.68 3.20
N PHE A 595 -5.36 15.42 3.57
CA PHE A 595 -4.62 15.06 4.78
C PHE A 595 -3.11 15.27 4.61
N LEU A 596 -2.57 15.35 3.40
CA LEU A 596 -1.13 15.54 3.23
C LEU A 596 -0.78 17.03 3.42
N THR A 597 -1.55 17.89 2.75
CA THR A 597 -1.32 19.34 2.75
C THR A 597 -2.05 20.09 3.86
N GLY A 598 -3.02 19.44 4.53
CA GLY A 598 -3.91 20.09 5.48
C GLY A 598 -4.88 21.09 4.84
N THR A 599 -5.02 21.10 3.52
CA THR A 599 -5.94 22.04 2.85
C THR A 599 -7.39 21.60 3.04
N VAL A 600 -8.26 22.57 3.31
CA VAL A 600 -9.70 22.34 3.51
C VAL A 600 -10.46 23.06 2.40
N SER A 601 -11.33 22.35 1.70
CA SER A 601 -12.00 22.84 0.49
C SER A 601 -13.45 22.34 0.39
N ASN A 602 -14.15 22.76 -0.68
CA ASN A 602 -15.48 22.29 -1.05
C ASN A 602 -16.50 22.31 0.11
N GLN A 603 -16.62 23.47 0.75
CA GLN A 603 -17.52 23.63 1.87
C GLN A 603 -18.99 23.56 1.41
N GLN A 604 -19.73 22.62 1.97
CA GLN A 604 -21.18 22.51 1.80
C GLN A 604 -21.87 22.71 3.14
N ARG A 605 -23.03 23.39 3.13
CA ARG A 605 -23.78 23.70 4.34
C ARG A 605 -25.24 23.37 4.15
N ASN A 606 -25.79 22.63 5.09
CA ASN A 606 -27.20 22.36 5.18
C ASN A 606 -27.68 22.68 6.59
N ASN A 607 -28.91 23.17 6.69
CA ASN A 607 -29.56 23.45 7.96
C ASN A 607 -30.86 22.65 8.00
N PHE A 608 -31.08 21.95 9.11
CA PHE A 608 -32.27 21.13 9.31
C PHE A 608 -32.92 21.50 10.64
N ARG A 609 -34.25 21.44 10.67
CA ARG A 609 -35.00 21.44 11.93
C ARG A 609 -34.84 20.06 12.59
N TYR A 610 -34.96 20.01 13.91
CA TYR A 610 -34.93 18.73 14.64
C TYR A 610 -35.99 17.75 14.11
N ASP A 611 -37.21 18.24 13.87
CA ASP A 611 -38.33 17.43 13.36
C ASP A 611 -38.14 16.95 11.90
N ALA A 612 -37.10 17.43 11.21
CA ALA A 612 -36.78 16.98 9.86
C ALA A 612 -35.95 15.68 9.88
N ILE A 613 -35.36 15.29 11.01
CA ILE A 613 -34.60 14.04 11.13
C ILE A 613 -35.59 12.92 11.42
N ALA A 614 -35.74 11.98 10.48
CA ALA A 614 -36.70 10.89 10.57
C ALA A 614 -36.11 9.64 11.25
N SER A 615 -34.85 9.31 10.94
CA SER A 615 -34.14 8.17 11.53
C SER A 615 -32.64 8.31 11.35
N ALA A 616 -31.87 7.74 12.28
CA ALA A 616 -30.43 7.52 12.17
C ALA A 616 -30.16 6.04 12.43
N ARG A 617 -29.53 5.34 11.49
CA ARG A 617 -29.20 3.91 11.63
C ARG A 617 -27.89 3.57 10.93
N VAL A 618 -27.23 2.51 11.40
CA VAL A 618 -26.13 1.85 10.68
C VAL A 618 -26.73 0.69 9.90
N VAL A 619 -26.47 0.63 8.60
CA VAL A 619 -26.93 -0.43 7.71
C VAL A 619 -25.74 -1.08 7.03
N GLU A 620 -25.82 -2.39 6.84
CA GLU A 620 -24.90 -3.10 5.95
C GLU A 620 -25.31 -2.86 4.50
N VAL A 621 -24.34 -2.50 3.67
CA VAL A 621 -24.53 -2.09 2.29
C VAL A 621 -23.56 -2.85 1.40
N GLY A 622 -24.09 -3.41 0.32
CA GLY A 622 -23.29 -3.85 -0.83
C GLY A 622 -22.89 -2.64 -1.68
N VAL A 623 -21.59 -2.37 -1.83
CA VAL A 623 -21.13 -1.29 -2.72
C VAL A 623 -20.82 -1.88 -4.10
N ARG A 624 -21.44 -1.33 -5.15
CA ARG A 624 -21.10 -1.63 -6.54
C ARG A 624 -20.40 -0.45 -7.20
N PHE A 625 -19.37 -0.73 -7.98
CA PHE A 625 -18.67 0.24 -8.81
C PHE A 625 -19.02 0.00 -10.28
N ASP A 626 -19.97 0.77 -10.83
CA ASP A 626 -20.29 0.73 -12.26
C ASP A 626 -19.72 1.99 -12.94
N ALA A 627 -18.79 1.80 -13.89
CA ALA A 627 -18.27 2.85 -14.77
C ALA A 627 -17.86 4.17 -14.05
N GLY A 628 -17.19 4.06 -12.89
CA GLY A 628 -16.73 5.20 -12.10
C GLY A 628 -17.81 5.89 -11.27
N ARG A 629 -19.05 5.37 -11.25
CA ARG A 629 -20.10 5.78 -10.31
C ARG A 629 -20.34 4.68 -9.28
N ARG A 630 -20.26 5.08 -8.01
CA ARG A 630 -20.57 4.24 -6.87
C ARG A 630 -22.09 4.15 -6.72
N SER A 631 -22.64 2.94 -6.69
CA SER A 631 -24.01 2.69 -6.24
C SER A 631 -23.98 1.92 -4.93
N VAL A 632 -24.66 2.47 -3.94
CA VAL A 632 -24.89 1.89 -2.61
C VAL A 632 -26.15 1.04 -2.73
N ILE A 633 -26.02 -0.29 -2.65
CA ILE A 633 -27.15 -1.22 -2.70
C ILE A 633 -27.42 -1.72 -1.28
N LEU A 634 -28.64 -1.51 -0.78
CA LEU A 634 -29.08 -2.11 0.47
C LEU A 634 -29.22 -3.61 0.30
N MET A 635 -28.55 -4.40 1.15
CA MET A 635 -28.68 -5.85 1.10
C MET A 635 -30.12 -6.34 1.38
N GLU A 636 -30.91 -5.55 2.13
CA GLU A 636 -32.29 -5.86 2.48
C GLU A 636 -33.28 -5.72 1.29
N GLU A 637 -32.92 -4.97 0.24
CA GLU A 637 -33.74 -4.74 -0.97
C GLU A 637 -33.26 -5.54 -2.19
N ALA A 638 -32.24 -6.38 -2.05
CA ALA A 638 -31.73 -7.20 -3.14
C ALA A 638 -32.66 -8.41 -3.39
N ASP A 639 -33.41 -8.38 -4.50
CA ASP A 639 -34.29 -9.47 -4.96
C ASP A 639 -33.67 -10.86 -4.80
N ASP A 640 -34.41 -11.78 -4.18
CA ASP A 640 -34.01 -13.19 -3.97
C ASP A 640 -33.60 -13.92 -5.27
N ALA A 641 -34.07 -13.45 -6.43
CA ALA A 641 -33.76 -14.02 -7.74
C ALA A 641 -32.35 -13.72 -8.28
N LYS A 642 -31.61 -12.76 -7.70
CA LYS A 642 -30.23 -12.40 -8.11
C LYS A 642 -29.14 -12.90 -7.17
N LYS A 643 -29.51 -13.68 -6.14
CA LYS A 643 -28.57 -14.22 -5.14
C LYS A 643 -27.59 -15.28 -5.67
N GLY A 644 -27.82 -15.83 -6.87
CA GLY A 644 -27.10 -17.03 -7.34
C GLY A 644 -25.86 -16.82 -8.21
N LYS A 645 -25.56 -15.60 -8.70
CA LYS A 645 -24.43 -15.39 -9.64
C LYS A 645 -23.64 -14.08 -9.46
N ASP A 646 -24.23 -13.06 -8.85
CA ASP A 646 -23.62 -11.72 -8.68
C ASP A 646 -23.17 -11.43 -7.22
N VAL A 647 -23.45 -12.33 -6.26
CA VAL A 647 -23.17 -12.10 -4.82
C VAL A 647 -21.68 -12.16 -4.49
N ASP A 648 -20.89 -12.92 -5.24
CA ASP A 648 -19.42 -12.95 -5.09
C ASP A 648 -18.74 -11.60 -5.42
N SER A 649 -19.45 -10.67 -6.07
CA SER A 649 -18.97 -9.31 -6.37
C SER A 649 -19.49 -8.23 -5.43
N LEU A 650 -20.43 -8.57 -4.53
CA LEU A 650 -21.02 -7.63 -3.59
C LEU A 650 -20.13 -7.50 -2.36
N ILE A 651 -19.44 -6.37 -2.34
CA ILE A 651 -18.56 -5.93 -1.27
C ILE A 651 -19.38 -5.49 -0.06
N SER A 652 -19.27 -6.19 1.08
CA SER A 652 -19.89 -5.77 2.34
C SER A 652 -19.20 -4.51 2.87
N SER A 653 -19.95 -3.44 3.07
CA SER A 653 -19.53 -2.21 3.73
C SER A 653 -20.59 -1.81 4.76
N GLN A 654 -20.22 -1.06 5.79
CA GLN A 654 -21.21 -0.45 6.69
C GLN A 654 -21.38 1.03 6.36
N ALA A 655 -22.64 1.48 6.29
CA ALA A 655 -22.97 2.87 6.07
C ALA A 655 -23.85 3.41 7.21
N PHE A 656 -23.51 4.60 7.69
CA PHE A 656 -24.40 5.40 8.50
C PHE A 656 -25.40 6.12 7.58
N ARG A 657 -26.70 5.88 7.80
CA ARG A 657 -27.78 6.53 7.07
C ARG A 657 -28.61 7.40 8.00
N LEU A 658 -28.65 8.69 7.71
CA LEU A 658 -29.55 9.67 8.32
C LEU A 658 -30.66 10.01 7.34
N SER A 659 -31.88 9.57 7.63
CA SER A 659 -33.05 9.84 6.80
C SER A 659 -33.71 11.14 7.20
N LEU A 660 -34.06 11.98 6.22
CA LEU A 660 -34.72 13.26 6.44
C LEU A 660 -36.16 13.25 5.91
N MET A 661 -37.08 13.92 6.60
CA MET A 661 -38.47 14.08 6.16
C MET A 661 -38.52 14.96 4.91
N GLY A 662 -38.77 14.34 3.75
CA GLY A 662 -38.95 15.05 2.47
C GLY A 662 -37.65 15.48 1.77
N GLY A 663 -36.50 14.92 2.17
CA GLY A 663 -35.20 15.16 1.53
C GLY A 663 -34.45 13.86 1.24
N PRO A 664 -33.40 13.89 0.39
CA PRO A 664 -32.55 12.73 0.18
C PRO A 664 -31.86 12.32 1.51
N PRO A 665 -31.69 11.01 1.77
CA PRO A 665 -30.96 10.55 2.94
C PRO A 665 -29.49 10.99 2.86
N ILE A 666 -28.91 11.30 4.01
CA ILE A 666 -27.47 11.52 4.13
C ILE A 666 -26.84 10.17 4.44
N GLU A 667 -25.99 9.70 3.53
CA GLU A 667 -25.28 8.44 3.65
C GLU A 667 -23.79 8.70 3.79
N ILE A 668 -23.18 8.03 4.76
CA ILE A 668 -21.76 8.09 5.06
C ILE A 668 -21.28 6.66 5.10
N VAL A 669 -20.37 6.30 4.20
CA VAL A 669 -19.87 4.92 4.16
C VAL A 669 -18.54 4.84 4.90
N VAL A 670 -18.49 3.94 5.87
CA VAL A 670 -17.45 3.90 6.89
C VAL A 670 -16.17 3.27 6.34
N GLU A 671 -16.24 2.03 5.87
CA GLU A 671 -15.16 1.43 5.10
C GLU A 671 -15.62 0.17 4.34
N HIS A 672 -14.80 -0.19 3.35
CA HIS A 672 -14.80 -1.50 2.70
C HIS A 672 -13.51 -2.25 3.10
N PHE A 673 -13.65 -3.42 3.70
CA PHE A 673 -12.54 -4.35 3.87
C PHE A 673 -12.58 -5.38 2.72
N ASP A 674 -11.75 -5.19 1.68
CA ASP A 674 -11.50 -6.21 0.64
C ASP A 674 -10.45 -7.22 1.07
N GLU A 675 -10.15 -8.19 0.20
CA GLU A 675 -9.14 -9.23 0.43
C GLU A 675 -7.72 -8.66 0.63
N GLY A 676 -7.43 -7.42 0.20
CA GLY A 676 -6.13 -6.76 0.39
C GLY A 676 -6.02 -5.98 1.71
N PHE A 677 -7.15 -5.65 2.35
CA PHE A 677 -7.23 -4.85 3.56
C PHE A 677 -7.71 -5.65 4.79
N LEU A 678 -7.77 -6.98 4.68
CA LEU A 678 -8.16 -7.91 5.75
C LEU A 678 -7.14 -9.05 5.86
N ASP A 679 -6.45 -9.15 6.99
CA ASP A 679 -5.68 -10.35 7.34
C ASP A 679 -6.64 -11.41 7.87
N ARG A 680 -7.14 -12.28 6.99
CA ARG A 680 -8.10 -13.35 7.37
C ARG A 680 -7.53 -14.39 8.33
N LEU A 681 -6.22 -14.47 8.52
CA LEU A 681 -5.60 -15.42 9.46
C LEU A 681 -5.62 -14.88 10.89
N ARG A 682 -5.45 -13.56 11.04
CA ARG A 682 -5.28 -12.91 12.35
C ARG A 682 -6.48 -12.07 12.78
N GLU A 683 -7.23 -11.51 11.84
CA GLU A 683 -8.26 -10.50 12.11
C GLU A 683 -9.68 -11.01 11.85
N ASN A 684 -10.60 -10.54 12.69
CA ASN A 684 -12.04 -10.70 12.50
C ASN A 684 -12.61 -9.44 11.82
N ILE A 685 -13.35 -9.64 10.73
CA ILE A 685 -13.99 -8.56 9.97
C ILE A 685 -14.99 -7.75 10.82
N ASP A 686 -15.71 -8.39 11.74
CA ASP A 686 -16.69 -7.71 12.60
C ASP A 686 -15.99 -6.73 13.55
N SER A 687 -14.87 -7.15 14.13
CA SER A 687 -14.05 -6.31 15.01
C SER A 687 -13.45 -5.12 14.25
N LEU A 688 -13.08 -5.30 12.98
CA LEU A 688 -12.57 -4.22 12.13
C LEU A 688 -13.66 -3.21 11.74
N PHE A 689 -14.89 -3.67 11.51
CA PHE A 689 -16.03 -2.78 11.29
C PHE A 689 -16.35 -1.95 12.54
N GLU A 690 -16.38 -2.57 13.72
CA GLU A 690 -16.55 -1.83 14.98
C GLU A 690 -15.47 -0.76 15.16
N LEU A 691 -14.22 -1.11 14.83
CA LEU A 691 -13.08 -0.22 14.94
C LEU A 691 -13.14 0.95 13.94
N ALA A 692 -13.60 0.70 12.71
CA ALA A 692 -13.83 1.74 11.72
C ALA A 692 -15.01 2.67 12.10
N LEU A 693 -16.09 2.12 12.69
CA LEU A 693 -17.20 2.89 13.23
C LEU A 693 -16.78 3.82 14.38
N ASP A 694 -15.93 3.32 15.27
CA ASP A 694 -15.37 4.11 16.38
C ASP A 694 -14.47 5.24 15.83
N ASN A 695 -13.54 4.94 14.93
CA ASN A 695 -12.59 5.92 14.39
C ASN A 695 -13.26 6.97 13.48
N SER A 696 -14.31 6.59 12.74
CA SER A 696 -15.07 7.51 11.88
C SER A 696 -15.98 8.48 12.65
N GLY A 697 -16.16 8.29 13.97
CA GLY A 697 -17.05 9.07 14.81
C GLY A 697 -18.54 8.69 14.68
N VAL A 698 -18.87 7.71 13.83
CA VAL A 698 -20.26 7.28 13.57
C VAL A 698 -20.94 6.84 14.84
N ARG A 699 -20.26 6.10 15.70
CA ARG A 699 -20.86 5.56 16.92
C ARG A 699 -21.30 6.67 17.89
N GLY A 700 -20.47 7.72 18.02
CA GLY A 700 -20.80 8.90 18.81
C GLY A 700 -21.96 9.70 18.20
N ALA A 701 -21.94 9.90 16.88
CA ALA A 701 -23.00 10.64 16.18
C ALA A 701 -24.34 9.90 16.18
N LEU A 702 -24.33 8.57 16.02
CA LEU A 702 -25.52 7.73 15.97
C LEU A 702 -26.36 7.93 17.22
N ARG A 703 -25.76 7.83 18.42
CA ARG A 703 -26.49 7.99 19.68
C ARG A 703 -27.16 9.36 19.80
N VAL A 704 -26.46 10.43 19.40
CA VAL A 704 -26.99 11.80 19.44
C VAL A 704 -28.12 11.98 18.42
N LEU A 705 -27.89 11.56 17.18
CA LEU A 705 -28.85 11.76 16.08
C LEU A 705 -30.05 10.83 16.15
N GLU A 706 -29.92 9.63 16.73
CA GLU A 706 -31.01 8.70 17.00
C GLU A 706 -31.93 9.25 18.10
N SER A 707 -31.36 9.80 19.18
CA SER A 707 -32.12 10.49 20.23
C SER A 707 -32.89 11.69 19.67
N VAL A 708 -32.24 12.47 18.81
CA VAL A 708 -32.88 13.58 18.09
C VAL A 708 -34.01 13.09 17.17
N ALA A 709 -33.80 12.00 16.42
CA ALA A 709 -34.81 11.45 15.52
C ALA A 709 -36.05 10.95 16.27
N ALA A 710 -35.86 10.36 17.45
CA ALA A 710 -36.95 9.83 18.27
C ALA A 710 -37.80 10.93 18.93
N GLU A 711 -37.20 12.06 19.27
CA GLU A 711 -37.83 13.10 20.11
C GLU A 711 -38.06 14.45 19.40
N GLY A 712 -37.50 14.65 18.20
CA GLY A 712 -37.63 15.89 17.44
C GLY A 712 -37.18 17.12 18.22
N ARG A 713 -37.89 18.23 18.11
CA ARG A 713 -37.58 19.47 18.83
C ARG A 713 -37.70 19.34 20.35
N GLU A 714 -38.58 18.45 20.82
CA GLU A 714 -38.71 18.20 22.25
C GLU A 714 -37.44 17.59 22.84
N TRP A 715 -36.56 16.99 22.02
CA TRP A 715 -35.26 16.50 22.44
C TRP A 715 -34.48 17.55 23.24
N LEU A 716 -34.47 18.84 22.88
CA LEU A 716 -33.75 19.85 23.69
C LEU A 716 -34.32 19.97 25.12
N GLY A 717 -35.65 19.92 25.24
CA GLY A 717 -36.35 20.00 26.52
C GLY A 717 -36.30 18.69 27.28
N GLN A 718 -36.38 17.54 26.60
CA GLN A 718 -36.29 16.20 27.14
C GLN A 718 -34.86 15.84 27.49
N GLU A 719 -33.85 16.31 26.77
CA GLU A 719 -32.44 16.18 27.10
C GLU A 719 -32.11 17.07 28.30
N ARG A 720 -32.63 18.31 28.36
CA ARG A 720 -32.58 19.10 29.60
C ARG A 720 -33.32 18.43 30.75
N LYS A 721 -34.50 17.86 30.52
CA LYS A 721 -35.27 17.12 31.54
C LYS A 721 -34.63 15.79 31.88
N ARG A 722 -33.92 15.12 30.98
CA ARG A 722 -33.15 13.90 31.22
C ARG A 722 -31.92 14.27 31.99
N ARG A 723 -31.18 15.31 31.61
CA ARG A 723 -30.17 15.93 32.47
C ARG A 723 -30.75 16.30 33.83
N THR A 724 -31.98 16.82 33.92
CA THR A 724 -32.64 17.19 35.20
C THR A 724 -33.15 15.97 35.99
N ARG A 725 -33.64 14.91 35.34
CA ARG A 725 -34.29 13.72 35.92
C ARG A 725 -33.26 12.65 36.22
N ARG A 726 -32.27 12.49 35.33
CA ARG A 726 -30.93 11.97 35.67
C ARG A 726 -30.39 12.82 36.80
N MET A 727 -30.34 14.15 36.77
CA MET A 727 -29.93 14.97 37.94
C MET A 727 -30.74 14.67 39.21
N PHE A 728 -32.02 14.29 39.17
CA PHE A 728 -32.77 13.83 40.36
C PHE A 728 -32.44 12.38 40.77
N ASP A 729 -32.36 11.42 39.86
CA ASP A 729 -31.96 10.03 40.11
C ASP A 729 -30.47 9.93 40.49
N PHE A 730 -29.66 10.80 39.91
CA PHE A 730 -28.25 11.11 40.13
C PHE A 730 -28.09 11.84 41.45
N LYS A 731 -28.94 12.80 41.84
CA LYS A 731 -28.95 13.41 43.19
C LYS A 731 -29.29 12.35 44.26
N ARG A 732 -30.24 11.46 43.96
CA ARG A 732 -30.60 10.31 44.82
C ARG A 732 -29.49 9.24 44.89
N GLN A 733 -28.67 9.11 43.84
CA GLN A 733 -27.48 8.26 43.80
C GLN A 733 -26.21 8.96 44.31
N ILE A 734 -26.13 10.29 44.28
CA ILE A 734 -25.07 11.17 44.80
C ILE A 734 -25.08 11.14 46.31
N ASP A 735 -26.26 11.14 46.93
CA ASP A 735 -26.38 10.90 48.38
C ASP A 735 -25.80 9.52 48.80
N ARG A 736 -25.54 8.62 47.83
CA ARG A 736 -24.80 7.36 48.01
C ARG A 736 -23.42 7.32 47.33
N ARG A 737 -23.03 8.33 46.54
CA ARG A 737 -21.76 8.40 45.80
C ARG A 737 -20.93 9.56 46.33
N GLN A 738 -19.88 9.19 47.06
CA GLN A 738 -18.86 10.14 47.47
C GLN A 738 -18.16 10.73 46.25
N GLU A 739 -17.68 11.98 46.39
CA GLU A 739 -16.73 12.59 45.46
C GLU A 739 -15.59 11.61 45.18
N LEU A 740 -15.00 11.66 43.97
CA LEU A 740 -13.78 10.91 43.71
C LEU A 740 -12.73 11.37 44.74
N PRO A 741 -12.08 10.44 45.48
CA PRO A 741 -11.23 10.80 46.61
C PRO A 741 -10.16 11.79 46.17
N TRP A 742 -10.11 12.91 46.89
CA TRP A 742 -9.07 13.92 46.85
C TRP A 742 -8.00 13.49 47.85
N ASP A 743 -6.71 13.44 47.46
CA ASP A 743 -5.66 13.86 48.40
C ASP A 743 -4.28 14.05 47.73
N THR A 744 -3.67 15.23 47.91
CA THR A 744 -2.45 15.46 48.72
C THR A 744 -2.01 16.92 48.63
N GLY A 745 -2.23 17.67 49.71
CA GLY A 745 -1.62 18.99 49.90
C GLY A 745 -2.48 19.90 50.78
N ASP A 746 -2.13 19.94 52.07
CA ASP A 746 -2.71 20.74 53.15
C ASP A 746 -3.43 22.03 52.73
N ASP A 747 -4.73 22.07 53.04
CA ASP A 747 -5.48 23.30 53.34
C ASP A 747 -6.12 23.16 54.72
N ASP A 748 -5.31 22.76 55.71
CA ASP A 748 -5.73 22.76 57.12
C ASP A 748 -5.59 24.18 57.67
N GLY A 749 -6.58 25.01 57.33
CA GLY A 749 -6.82 26.29 57.95
C GLY A 749 -7.21 26.14 59.42
N SER A 750 -6.25 25.81 60.30
CA SER A 750 -6.44 25.95 61.75
C SER A 750 -5.13 26.05 62.57
N ALA A 751 -4.22 26.96 62.24
CA ALA A 751 -3.19 27.37 63.21
C ALA A 751 -2.75 28.84 63.05
N GLY A 752 -3.26 29.68 63.96
CA GLY A 752 -2.55 30.80 64.57
C GLY A 752 -1.91 31.85 63.66
N MET A 753 -2.54 33.03 63.61
CA MET A 753 -1.81 34.30 63.44
C MET A 753 -0.57 34.35 64.35
N PRO A 754 0.61 34.69 63.82
CA PRO A 754 1.56 35.50 64.55
C PRO A 754 1.48 36.93 63.99
N ALA A 755 1.03 37.85 64.83
CA ALA A 755 1.35 39.26 64.63
C ALA A 755 2.87 39.42 64.57
N LEU A 756 3.36 40.30 63.69
CA LEU A 756 4.51 41.17 63.94
C LEU A 756 4.58 42.24 62.83
N THR A 757 4.40 43.48 63.29
CA THR A 757 4.96 44.79 62.85
C THR A 757 5.58 44.91 61.46
#